data_AF-A0A919KXI9-F1
#
_entry.id   AF-A0A919KXI9-F1
#
_cell.length_a   1.000
_cell.length_b   1.000
_cell.length_c   1.000
_cell.angle_alpha   90.00
_cell.angle_beta   90.00
_cell.angle_gamma   90.00
#
_symmetry.space_group_name_H-M   'P 1'
#
loop_
_entity.id
_entity.type
_entity.pdbx_description
1 polymer ?
#
loop_
_entity_poly.entity_id
_entity_poly.type
_entity_poly.pdbx_seq_one_letter_code
_entity_poly.pdbx_strand_id
1 'polypeptide(L)'
;MDRGELTRRGFVVAAGAAAVTATGAGVGSEPARAATAGRGRGPGAGRTAPSGQWLAGDTHVHDDHSSDGSGPRQTSKQTLPGNLPVGDQIAQGERTGLAFMPLTDHRTYDQHWDPQWKSSELLLIPGEEANGAPHAIVLGNVDVIVDGANPEGSPAFRHVQQSVWDAHAQDAVWSQAHPDDGEYTPAGGVEDNASVQGADLVEVLNVSTDPDAQVDYAENRWNAGFRFGVAAASDCHFRELWDVAGPGEPTTHVFAGARSVRGILDGFLAGRTSVSQNIGGPFLTIEADVDGDGVFEAIGGDEVVLTTRRVPEKAALRVKVVGGAGTRVMVYAAPGRSAGPVATFTPAKTVETYELPLPPLAPRGADHTWYRAEARSPGSASGADADPGLPTQLRGATAPVFLSVGAPAEPRPEIALPPADRRPDAARLAAGEQGLFTGFPDVAVADGVTHVVAEHHEDQATEVVYRRLDSRGRPTRALTLSTGSGTARFPRVAAAGRDVWVVWQDELGHEQPHRPVIRLARSTDGGRTFGSPQQLGSGGGRSIHPAIALLGGRYPLVAWSDNSAGAFDVFAQVVGFDRAAVNISAAGKTVSAGTPDDARSPRYPASLFPSIAVGGHGHAVITWQDDRFDPDPLWTGHTPPAGRPASGGTDPDNWQVLAAVRTAPDRDWSAPVQVSAVTDRADRHPDVAVDETGAFVAIWESGALQSSGANLQLRASRSTDGGAAWAPFEQVAPAPAAMSQRAVLSRDPHGPLRAVWYDSRSADWRWKVYTATRDTASGWSQAKQVTTRGNCTWPALDQGTAVFTSDRAARRAQRDRTHQVYVLDLR
;
A
#
# COMPACT_ATOMS: atom_id res chain seq x y z
N MET A 1 -22.74 12.79 -7.31
CA MET A 1 -24.17 12.36 -7.29
C MET A 1 -24.24 11.13 -8.15
N ASP A 2 -24.12 10.00 -7.47
CA ASP A 2 -23.89 8.69 -8.05
C ASP A 2 -25.16 8.13 -8.69
N ARG A 3 -25.05 7.52 -9.87
CA ARG A 3 -26.15 6.85 -10.57
C ARG A 3 -25.91 5.34 -10.77
N GLY A 4 -24.86 4.77 -10.16
CA GLY A 4 -24.59 3.32 -10.21
C GLY A 4 -25.13 2.51 -9.02
N GLU A 5 -25.25 3.09 -7.82
CA GLU A 5 -25.38 2.33 -6.55
C GLU A 5 -26.74 1.64 -6.26
N LEU A 6 -27.70 1.62 -7.18
CA LEU A 6 -29.04 1.09 -6.87
C LEU A 6 -29.51 0.14 -7.96
N THR A 7 -29.16 -1.15 -7.86
CA THR A 7 -30.06 -2.32 -8.06
C THR A 7 -29.38 -3.71 -7.94
N ARG A 8 -28.62 -4.02 -6.88
CA ARG A 8 -28.19 -5.40 -6.57
C ARG A 8 -29.30 -6.23 -5.89
N ARG A 9 -30.43 -6.48 -6.58
CA ARG A 9 -31.64 -7.13 -6.01
C ARG A 9 -31.98 -8.52 -6.55
N GLY A 10 -31.04 -9.22 -7.18
CA GLY A 10 -31.35 -10.43 -7.96
C GLY A 10 -30.55 -11.68 -7.60
N PHE A 11 -30.56 -12.18 -6.36
CA PHE A 11 -30.11 -13.57 -6.10
C PHE A 11 -30.96 -14.26 -5.03
N VAL A 12 -31.85 -15.17 -5.47
CA VAL A 12 -32.50 -16.20 -4.63
C VAL A 12 -32.66 -17.47 -5.48
N VAL A 13 -32.12 -18.61 -4.96
CA VAL A 13 -32.28 -20.04 -5.36
C VAL A 13 -31.44 -20.49 -6.58
N ALA A 14 -30.63 -21.57 -6.57
CA ALA A 14 -30.80 -22.89 -5.97
C ALA A 14 -29.47 -23.58 -5.58
N ALA A 15 -29.38 -24.08 -4.34
CA ALA A 15 -28.26 -24.88 -3.84
C ALA A 15 -28.50 -26.39 -4.04
N GLY A 16 -27.48 -27.11 -4.50
CA GLY A 16 -27.37 -28.56 -4.45
C GLY A 16 -26.08 -28.93 -3.74
N ALA A 17 -26.19 -29.41 -2.51
CA ALA A 17 -25.05 -29.73 -1.63
C ALA A 17 -24.35 -31.04 -2.03
N ALA A 18 -23.01 -31.04 -1.97
CA ALA A 18 -22.22 -32.25 -1.81
C ALA A 18 -21.01 -31.96 -0.89
N ALA A 19 -21.05 -32.57 0.29
CA ALA A 19 -19.97 -32.52 1.28
C ALA A 19 -18.81 -33.45 0.84
N VAL A 20 -17.56 -32.99 0.99
CA VAL A 20 -16.37 -33.85 0.92
C VAL A 20 -15.49 -33.58 2.14
N THR A 21 -15.17 -34.67 2.82
CA THR A 21 -14.33 -34.78 4.02
C THR A 21 -12.85 -34.52 3.72
N ALA A 22 -12.21 -33.68 4.54
CA ALA A 22 -10.77 -33.46 4.55
C ALA A 22 -10.03 -34.55 5.35
N THR A 23 -8.87 -34.98 4.87
CA THR A 23 -7.85 -35.72 5.63
C THR A 23 -6.51 -35.05 5.43
N GLY A 24 -5.84 -34.73 6.54
CA GLY A 24 -4.66 -33.86 6.55
C GLY A 24 -3.28 -34.53 6.60
N ALA A 25 -2.33 -33.60 6.74
CA ALA A 25 -0.98 -33.65 7.30
C ALA A 25 0.19 -34.26 6.50
N GLY A 26 1.25 -33.45 6.41
CA GLY A 26 2.62 -33.86 6.10
C GLY A 26 3.60 -32.69 6.29
N VAL A 27 4.12 -32.54 7.51
CA VAL A 27 5.17 -31.56 7.89
C VAL A 27 6.53 -32.03 7.37
N GLY A 28 7.34 -31.12 6.82
CA GLY A 28 8.72 -31.39 6.42
C GLY A 28 9.60 -30.14 6.56
N SER A 29 10.69 -30.30 7.30
CA SER A 29 11.66 -29.29 7.78
C SER A 29 12.60 -28.71 6.72
N GLU A 30 13.10 -27.50 6.99
CA GLU A 30 14.12 -26.72 6.26
C GLU A 30 15.44 -27.48 5.94
N PRO A 31 16.24 -26.94 5.00
CA PRO A 31 17.33 -26.06 5.44
C PRO A 31 17.53 -24.79 4.60
N ALA A 32 17.94 -23.72 5.30
CA ALA A 32 18.39 -22.44 4.79
C ALA A 32 19.49 -22.52 3.72
N ARG A 33 19.45 -21.61 2.73
CA ARG A 33 20.64 -21.05 2.06
C ARG A 33 20.35 -19.80 1.20
N ALA A 34 20.99 -18.71 1.65
CA ALA A 34 21.61 -17.59 0.93
C ALA A 34 20.94 -17.05 -0.36
N ALA A 35 20.37 -15.85 -0.22
CA ALA A 35 19.92 -14.98 -1.28
C ALA A 35 21.06 -14.52 -2.20
N THR A 36 20.81 -14.55 -3.51
CA THR A 36 21.62 -13.86 -4.51
C THR A 36 20.74 -12.88 -5.27
N ALA A 37 20.85 -11.60 -4.91
CA ALA A 37 20.29 -10.48 -5.65
C ALA A 37 20.88 -10.42 -7.08
N GLY A 38 20.02 -10.20 -8.08
CA GLY A 38 20.40 -10.40 -9.48
C GLY A 38 19.70 -9.47 -10.47
N ARG A 39 20.24 -8.26 -10.58
CA ARG A 39 20.25 -7.36 -11.73
C ARG A 39 19.96 -8.03 -13.08
N GLY A 40 19.18 -7.34 -13.92
CA GLY A 40 18.95 -7.69 -15.33
C GLY A 40 20.24 -8.06 -16.07
N ARG A 41 20.26 -9.25 -16.67
CA ARG A 41 21.34 -9.74 -17.52
C ARG A 41 20.75 -10.37 -18.79
N GLY A 42 21.37 -10.03 -19.92
CA GLY A 42 21.03 -10.53 -21.25
C GLY A 42 21.29 -12.04 -21.40
N PRO A 43 20.93 -12.61 -22.57
CA PRO A 43 20.77 -14.05 -22.75
C PRO A 43 22.13 -14.74 -22.90
N GLY A 44 22.37 -15.82 -22.14
CA GLY A 44 23.52 -16.71 -22.38
C GLY A 44 24.21 -17.35 -21.18
N ALA A 45 23.62 -17.39 -19.98
CA ALA A 45 24.12 -18.23 -18.88
C ALA A 45 22.92 -18.89 -18.18
N GLY A 46 22.93 -20.22 -18.11
CA GLY A 46 21.82 -21.10 -17.74
C GLY A 46 20.93 -20.52 -16.65
N ARG A 47 19.74 -20.08 -17.07
CA ARG A 47 18.73 -19.58 -16.15
C ARG A 47 18.05 -20.78 -15.51
N THR A 48 17.77 -20.68 -14.22
CA THR A 48 17.03 -21.73 -13.50
C THR A 48 15.55 -21.42 -13.55
N ALA A 49 14.70 -22.46 -13.54
CA ALA A 49 13.26 -22.29 -13.38
C ALA A 49 12.95 -21.45 -12.11
N PRO A 50 11.87 -20.63 -12.12
CA PRO A 50 11.46 -19.87 -10.95
C PRO A 50 11.27 -20.76 -9.72
N SER A 51 11.76 -20.31 -8.57
CA SER A 51 11.60 -21.00 -7.28
C SER A 51 10.63 -20.23 -6.40
N GLY A 52 9.71 -20.93 -5.77
CA GLY A 52 8.65 -20.35 -4.95
C GLY A 52 7.47 -21.31 -4.78
N GLN A 53 6.36 -20.78 -4.31
CA GLN A 53 5.12 -21.51 -4.09
C GLN A 53 3.91 -20.66 -4.50
N TRP A 54 2.84 -21.34 -4.90
CA TRP A 54 1.55 -20.70 -5.14
C TRP A 54 0.79 -20.60 -3.82
N LEU A 55 0.42 -19.38 -3.45
CA LEU A 55 -0.37 -19.06 -2.27
C LEU A 55 -1.75 -18.62 -2.73
N ALA A 56 -2.79 -19.27 -2.22
CA ALA A 56 -4.18 -18.92 -2.47
C ALA A 56 -4.64 -17.84 -1.50
N GLY A 57 -5.38 -16.85 -1.97
CA GLY A 57 -5.93 -15.78 -1.16
C GLY A 57 -7.06 -15.06 -1.88
N ASP A 58 -7.49 -13.98 -1.27
CA ASP A 58 -8.39 -12.99 -1.87
C ASP A 58 -7.67 -11.65 -1.98
N THR A 59 -8.13 -10.77 -2.85
CA THR A 59 -7.59 -9.41 -3.00
C THR A 59 -8.61 -8.32 -2.68
N HIS A 60 -9.90 -8.66 -2.58
CA HIS A 60 -10.97 -7.67 -2.51
C HIS A 60 -12.06 -8.18 -1.54
N VAL A 61 -12.00 -7.70 -0.30
CA VAL A 61 -12.84 -8.16 0.81
C VAL A 61 -13.22 -6.96 1.66
N HIS A 62 -14.51 -6.80 1.93
CA HIS A 62 -15.07 -5.69 2.69
C HIS A 62 -15.49 -6.12 4.09
N ASP A 63 -15.56 -5.17 5.00
CA ASP A 63 -16.20 -5.35 6.29
C ASP A 63 -17.00 -4.10 6.69
N ASP A 64 -17.54 -4.07 7.90
CA ASP A 64 -18.35 -2.94 8.34
C ASP A 64 -17.60 -1.58 8.30
N HIS A 65 -16.30 -1.48 8.05
CA HIS A 65 -15.60 -0.19 7.88
C HIS A 65 -16.03 0.52 6.58
N SER A 66 -16.56 -0.21 5.60
CA SER A 66 -17.26 0.34 4.43
C SER A 66 -18.74 0.45 4.67
N SER A 67 -19.34 1.57 4.23
CA SER A 67 -20.78 1.79 4.36
C SER A 67 -21.62 0.60 3.85
N ASP A 68 -21.20 -0.06 2.78
CA ASP A 68 -21.88 -1.19 2.17
C ASP A 68 -21.29 -2.56 2.56
N GLY A 69 -20.28 -2.63 3.42
CA GLY A 69 -19.67 -3.88 3.86
C GLY A 69 -20.49 -4.69 4.87
N SER A 70 -21.80 -4.46 4.93
CA SER A 70 -22.76 -5.43 5.46
C SER A 70 -24.18 -5.24 4.93
N GLY A 71 -24.94 -6.35 4.89
CA GLY A 71 -26.31 -6.37 4.36
C GLY A 71 -27.25 -5.38 5.06
N PRO A 72 -27.31 -5.35 6.40
CA PRO A 72 -28.13 -4.38 7.12
C PRO A 72 -27.76 -2.93 6.80
N ARG A 73 -26.47 -2.58 6.74
CA ARG A 73 -26.03 -1.21 6.47
C ARG A 73 -26.33 -0.78 5.04
N GLN A 74 -26.01 -1.60 4.06
CA GLN A 74 -26.27 -1.29 2.66
C GLN A 74 -27.78 -1.17 2.38
N THR A 75 -28.59 -2.13 2.82
CA THR A 75 -30.03 -2.15 2.53
C THR A 75 -30.81 -1.05 3.26
N SER A 76 -30.31 -0.59 4.40
CA SER A 76 -30.93 0.45 5.22
C SER A 76 -30.36 1.85 4.98
N LYS A 77 -29.37 2.00 4.09
CA LYS A 77 -28.62 3.24 3.89
C LYS A 77 -28.05 3.78 5.21
N GLN A 78 -27.27 2.93 5.88
CA GLN A 78 -26.61 3.22 7.16
C GLN A 78 -27.53 3.37 8.39
N THR A 79 -28.84 3.19 8.26
CA THR A 79 -29.75 3.39 9.40
C THR A 79 -29.83 2.22 10.38
N LEU A 80 -29.32 1.05 10.01
CA LEU A 80 -29.19 -0.14 10.87
C LEU A 80 -27.72 -0.41 11.21
N PRO A 81 -27.42 -1.03 12.37
CA PRO A 81 -26.08 -1.46 12.73
C PRO A 81 -25.50 -2.49 11.75
N GLY A 82 -24.17 -2.51 11.67
CA GLY A 82 -23.40 -3.52 10.94
C GLY A 82 -23.43 -4.91 11.61
N ASN A 83 -23.18 -5.94 10.80
CA ASN A 83 -23.14 -7.33 11.27
C ASN A 83 -21.93 -8.15 10.77
N LEU A 84 -20.95 -7.48 10.16
CA LEU A 84 -19.75 -8.06 9.57
C LEU A 84 -18.50 -7.40 10.14
N PRO A 85 -18.09 -7.75 11.37
CA PRO A 85 -16.86 -7.23 11.94
C PRO A 85 -15.61 -7.83 11.28
N VAL A 86 -14.49 -7.09 11.36
CA VAL A 86 -13.14 -7.49 10.92
C VAL A 86 -12.81 -8.94 11.31
N GLY A 87 -13.06 -9.31 12.58
CA GLY A 87 -12.74 -10.63 13.09
C GLY A 87 -13.53 -11.77 12.43
N ASP A 88 -14.77 -11.51 12.02
CA ASP A 88 -15.64 -12.51 11.37
C ASP A 88 -15.18 -12.79 9.93
N GLN A 89 -14.77 -11.74 9.19
CA GLN A 89 -14.20 -11.88 7.84
C GLN A 89 -12.86 -12.63 7.88
N ILE A 90 -11.97 -12.26 8.80
CA ILE A 90 -10.69 -12.97 9.00
C ILE A 90 -10.94 -14.45 9.33
N ALA A 91 -11.85 -14.73 10.26
CA ALA A 91 -12.18 -16.10 10.62
C ALA A 91 -12.82 -16.88 9.45
N GLN A 92 -13.52 -16.21 8.54
CA GLN A 92 -14.03 -16.84 7.32
C GLN A 92 -12.89 -17.17 6.36
N GLY A 93 -11.95 -16.25 6.13
CA GLY A 93 -10.75 -16.53 5.34
C GLY A 93 -9.93 -17.71 5.89
N GLU A 94 -9.81 -17.82 7.22
CA GLU A 94 -9.19 -18.98 7.89
C GLU A 94 -9.96 -20.28 7.60
N ARG A 95 -11.30 -20.26 7.71
CA ARG A 95 -12.16 -21.42 7.39
C ARG A 95 -12.07 -21.85 5.93
N THR A 96 -11.97 -20.91 5.00
CA THR A 96 -11.75 -21.20 3.57
C THR A 96 -10.36 -21.81 3.32
N GLY A 97 -9.39 -21.57 4.20
CA GLY A 97 -8.02 -22.07 4.08
C GLY A 97 -7.12 -21.17 3.25
N LEU A 98 -7.36 -19.86 3.27
CA LEU A 98 -6.53 -18.88 2.56
C LEU A 98 -5.12 -18.80 3.19
N ALA A 99 -4.14 -18.44 2.38
CA ALA A 99 -2.79 -18.16 2.85
C ALA A 99 -2.63 -16.68 3.27
N PHE A 100 -3.37 -15.79 2.61
CA PHE A 100 -3.37 -14.35 2.84
C PHE A 100 -4.74 -13.74 2.57
N MET A 101 -5.00 -12.59 3.18
CA MET A 101 -6.22 -11.83 2.95
C MET A 101 -5.99 -10.35 3.31
N PRO A 102 -6.29 -9.40 2.41
CA PRO A 102 -6.46 -8.00 2.75
C PRO A 102 -7.89 -7.70 3.20
N LEU A 103 -8.08 -6.53 3.80
CA LEU A 103 -9.40 -5.90 3.96
C LEU A 103 -9.34 -4.58 3.20
N THR A 104 -10.19 -4.43 2.20
CA THR A 104 -10.10 -3.39 1.17
C THR A 104 -11.33 -2.50 1.21
N ASP A 105 -11.64 -1.99 2.39
CA ASP A 105 -12.78 -1.12 2.59
C ASP A 105 -12.69 0.18 1.77
N HIS A 106 -13.85 0.70 1.38
CA HIS A 106 -14.02 1.87 0.54
C HIS A 106 -13.35 3.12 1.14
N ARG A 107 -12.26 3.56 0.49
CA ARG A 107 -11.58 4.85 0.71
C ARG A 107 -11.20 5.11 2.18
N THR A 108 -10.92 4.04 2.91
CA THR A 108 -10.47 4.10 4.30
C THR A 108 -9.33 3.13 4.57
N TYR A 109 -8.53 3.48 5.58
CA TYR A 109 -7.46 2.64 6.12
C TYR A 109 -7.74 2.21 7.57
N ASP A 110 -8.89 2.61 8.13
CA ASP A 110 -9.20 2.49 9.55
C ASP A 110 -9.42 1.05 10.03
N GLN A 111 -9.81 0.15 9.13
CA GLN A 111 -9.97 -1.29 9.37
C GLN A 111 -8.70 -1.97 9.89
N HIS A 112 -7.52 -1.43 9.56
CA HIS A 112 -6.24 -1.94 10.06
C HIS A 112 -5.98 -1.54 11.51
N TRP A 113 -6.62 -0.48 11.99
CA TRP A 113 -6.49 0.02 13.35
C TRP A 113 -7.40 -0.71 14.34
N ASP A 114 -8.39 -1.44 13.82
CA ASP A 114 -9.26 -2.30 14.61
C ASP A 114 -8.44 -3.37 15.40
N PRO A 115 -8.64 -3.52 16.72
CA PRO A 115 -7.99 -4.55 17.52
C PRO A 115 -8.34 -6.00 17.15
N GLN A 116 -9.38 -6.21 16.33
CA GLN A 116 -9.73 -7.49 15.72
C GLN A 116 -8.93 -7.82 14.46
N TRP A 117 -8.18 -6.87 13.90
CA TRP A 117 -7.26 -7.11 12.79
C TRP A 117 -6.05 -7.94 13.27
N LYS A 118 -6.26 -9.25 13.39
CA LYS A 118 -5.26 -10.21 13.84
C LYS A 118 -5.62 -11.61 13.37
N SER A 119 -4.62 -12.38 12.98
CA SER A 119 -4.73 -13.81 12.70
C SER A 119 -3.43 -14.49 13.09
N SER A 120 -3.52 -15.72 13.59
CA SER A 120 -2.35 -16.60 13.76
C SER A 120 -2.13 -17.54 12.59
N GLU A 121 -3.03 -17.51 11.60
CA GLU A 121 -3.04 -18.44 10.46
C GLU A 121 -2.81 -17.69 9.15
N LEU A 122 -3.58 -16.64 8.86
CA LEU A 122 -3.49 -15.82 7.65
C LEU A 122 -2.32 -14.83 7.71
N LEU A 123 -1.67 -14.60 6.56
CA LEU A 123 -0.95 -13.34 6.32
C LEU A 123 -1.97 -12.24 6.10
N LEU A 124 -2.15 -11.35 7.07
CA LEU A 124 -2.95 -10.16 6.86
C LEU A 124 -2.13 -9.12 6.09
N ILE A 125 -2.70 -8.62 5.00
CA ILE A 125 -2.07 -7.60 4.16
C ILE A 125 -2.91 -6.33 4.30
N PRO A 126 -2.33 -5.16 4.58
CA PRO A 126 -3.12 -3.94 4.51
C PRO A 126 -3.72 -3.73 3.11
N GLY A 127 -4.92 -3.20 3.00
CA GLY A 127 -5.51 -2.91 1.70
C GLY A 127 -6.55 -1.80 1.73
N GLU A 128 -6.97 -1.34 0.56
CA GLU A 128 -7.95 -0.26 0.42
C GLU A 128 -8.65 -0.43 -0.93
N GLU A 129 -9.97 -0.23 -0.99
CA GLU A 129 -10.63 0.10 -2.25
C GLU A 129 -10.62 1.61 -2.43
N ALA A 130 -9.58 2.07 -3.11
CA ALA A 130 -9.26 3.47 -3.31
C ALA A 130 -10.06 4.10 -4.46
N ASN A 131 -10.05 5.43 -4.49
CA ASN A 131 -10.73 6.29 -5.46
C ASN A 131 -12.26 6.25 -5.37
N GLY A 132 -12.92 7.34 -5.81
CA GLY A 132 -14.38 7.43 -5.86
C GLY A 132 -15.01 6.76 -7.09
N ALA A 133 -14.53 7.12 -8.29
CA ALA A 133 -14.93 6.47 -9.53
C ALA A 133 -13.86 6.76 -10.60
N PRO A 134 -13.30 5.74 -11.26
CA PRO A 134 -13.51 4.32 -10.99
C PRO A 134 -12.81 3.87 -9.69
N HIS A 135 -13.28 2.77 -9.11
CA HIS A 135 -12.63 2.15 -7.95
C HIS A 135 -11.33 1.44 -8.34
N ALA A 136 -10.41 1.31 -7.37
CA ALA A 136 -9.19 0.54 -7.53
C ALA A 136 -8.83 -0.17 -6.23
N ILE A 137 -8.25 -1.36 -6.33
CA ILE A 137 -7.77 -2.11 -5.17
C ILE A 137 -6.29 -1.84 -4.96
N VAL A 138 -5.92 -1.44 -3.75
CA VAL A 138 -4.53 -1.23 -3.35
C VAL A 138 -4.15 -2.21 -2.25
N LEU A 139 -3.02 -2.90 -2.42
CA LEU A 139 -2.55 -3.93 -1.50
C LEU A 139 -1.16 -3.59 -0.97
N GLY A 140 -0.99 -3.68 0.35
CA GLY A 140 0.27 -3.44 1.04
C GLY A 140 0.60 -1.95 1.23
N ASN A 141 -0.35 -1.05 0.99
CA ASN A 141 -0.19 0.37 1.30
C ASN A 141 0.06 0.56 2.80
N VAL A 142 0.86 1.57 3.11
CA VAL A 142 1.22 1.93 4.50
C VAL A 142 0.29 2.97 5.09
N ASP A 143 -0.56 3.55 4.25
CA ASP A 143 -1.56 4.55 4.58
C ASP A 143 -2.58 4.69 3.44
N VAL A 144 -3.58 5.54 3.62
CA VAL A 144 -4.60 5.83 2.61
C VAL A 144 -4.01 6.33 1.28
N ILE A 145 -4.66 6.01 0.18
CA ILE A 145 -4.37 6.55 -1.15
C ILE A 145 -5.23 7.79 -1.38
N VAL A 146 -4.59 8.93 -1.64
CA VAL A 146 -5.32 10.19 -1.73
C VAL A 146 -5.96 10.37 -3.10
N ASP A 147 -7.28 10.48 -3.11
CA ASP A 147 -8.09 10.81 -4.29
C ASP A 147 -8.57 12.27 -4.28
N GLY A 148 -7.87 13.12 -5.03
CA GLY A 148 -8.16 14.56 -5.13
C GLY A 148 -9.11 14.96 -6.25
N ALA A 149 -9.56 16.21 -6.19
CA ALA A 149 -10.35 16.78 -7.27
C ALA A 149 -9.49 17.03 -8.52
N ASN A 150 -9.99 16.60 -9.68
CA ASN A 150 -9.39 16.99 -10.96
C ASN A 150 -9.57 18.51 -11.20
N PRO A 151 -8.48 19.24 -11.55
CA PRO A 151 -8.57 20.60 -12.03
C PRO A 151 -9.46 20.67 -13.27
N GLU A 152 -10.20 21.77 -13.40
CA GLU A 152 -11.07 22.03 -14.55
C GLU A 152 -10.31 21.84 -15.88
N GLY A 153 -10.89 21.06 -16.78
CA GLY A 153 -10.31 20.75 -18.10
C GLY A 153 -9.26 19.62 -18.11
N SER A 154 -8.96 18.98 -16.97
CA SER A 154 -8.10 17.79 -16.94
C SER A 154 -8.85 16.55 -17.45
N PRO A 155 -8.16 15.58 -18.07
CA PRO A 155 -8.75 14.27 -18.39
C PRO A 155 -9.27 13.56 -17.13
N ALA A 156 -10.36 12.79 -17.29
CA ALA A 156 -11.02 12.11 -16.19
C ALA A 156 -10.06 11.22 -15.39
N PHE A 157 -9.18 10.47 -16.05
CA PHE A 157 -8.25 9.52 -15.41
C PHE A 157 -7.07 10.15 -14.63
N ARG A 158 -6.92 11.49 -14.59
CA ARG A 158 -5.75 12.14 -13.96
C ARG A 158 -5.60 11.77 -12.48
N HIS A 159 -6.66 11.85 -11.69
CA HIS A 159 -6.64 11.43 -10.27
C HIS A 159 -6.31 9.94 -10.12
N VAL A 160 -6.88 9.05 -10.95
CA VAL A 160 -6.55 7.62 -10.98
C VAL A 160 -5.05 7.41 -11.25
N GLN A 161 -4.47 8.14 -12.21
CA GLN A 161 -3.04 8.07 -12.47
C GLN A 161 -2.19 8.54 -11.28
N GLN A 162 -2.65 9.55 -10.55
CA GLN A 162 -1.98 10.02 -9.33
C GLN A 162 -2.05 8.96 -8.22
N SER A 163 -3.15 8.22 -8.13
CA SER A 163 -3.30 7.09 -7.19
C SER A 163 -2.30 5.95 -7.48
N VAL A 164 -2.05 5.63 -8.76
CA VAL A 164 -1.01 4.65 -9.14
C VAL A 164 0.37 5.10 -8.67
N TRP A 165 0.72 6.38 -8.89
CA TRP A 165 2.01 6.90 -8.45
C TRP A 165 2.13 7.03 -6.92
N ASP A 166 1.03 7.24 -6.21
CA ASP A 166 1.02 7.25 -4.74
C ASP A 166 1.19 5.83 -4.18
N ALA A 167 0.45 4.85 -4.71
CA ALA A 167 0.59 3.45 -4.34
C ALA A 167 2.03 2.92 -4.58
N HIS A 168 2.63 3.22 -5.74
CA HIS A 168 4.00 2.83 -6.03
C HIS A 168 5.03 3.57 -5.17
N ALA A 169 4.75 4.81 -4.76
CA ALA A 169 5.57 5.52 -3.78
C ALA A 169 5.55 4.87 -2.40
N GLN A 170 4.59 3.99 -2.14
CA GLN A 170 4.48 3.15 -0.94
C GLN A 170 5.02 1.72 -1.14
N ASP A 171 5.52 1.38 -2.32
CA ASP A 171 5.79 0.00 -2.78
C ASP A 171 4.59 -0.95 -2.64
N ALA A 172 3.38 -0.38 -2.75
CA ALA A 172 2.12 -1.09 -2.76
C ALA A 172 1.74 -1.52 -4.19
N VAL A 173 0.89 -2.54 -4.27
CA VAL A 173 0.30 -3.03 -5.52
C VAL A 173 -0.91 -2.19 -5.84
N TRP A 174 -1.01 -1.70 -7.08
CA TRP A 174 -2.23 -1.05 -7.58
C TRP A 174 -2.94 -1.97 -8.57
N SER A 175 -4.21 -2.28 -8.30
CA SER A 175 -5.03 -3.20 -9.08
C SER A 175 -6.29 -2.51 -9.59
N GLN A 176 -6.59 -2.68 -10.87
CA GLN A 176 -7.85 -2.23 -11.43
C GLN A 176 -8.99 -3.10 -10.89
N ALA A 177 -9.91 -2.51 -10.14
CA ALA A 177 -11.15 -3.17 -9.72
C ALA A 177 -12.08 -3.28 -10.93
N HIS A 178 -12.77 -4.43 -11.06
CA HIS A 178 -13.83 -4.72 -12.04
C HIS A 178 -13.96 -3.69 -13.19
N PRO A 179 -13.05 -3.74 -14.20
CA PRO A 179 -12.90 -2.70 -15.23
C PRO A 179 -14.12 -2.52 -16.17
N ASP A 180 -15.14 -3.35 -16.02
CA ASP A 180 -16.43 -3.19 -16.67
C ASP A 180 -17.29 -2.06 -16.07
N ASP A 181 -16.79 -1.34 -15.05
CA ASP A 181 -17.44 -0.18 -14.42
C ASP A 181 -16.65 1.14 -14.59
N GLY A 182 -16.47 1.56 -15.84
CA GLY A 182 -15.98 2.90 -16.18
C GLY A 182 -14.71 2.95 -17.01
N GLU A 183 -13.99 1.84 -17.16
CA GLU A 183 -12.84 1.70 -18.06
C GLU A 183 -13.19 1.02 -19.38
N TYR A 184 -14.17 0.13 -19.36
CA TYR A 184 -14.52 -0.68 -20.52
C TYR A 184 -16.01 -0.98 -20.57
N THR A 185 -16.57 -0.98 -21.78
CA THR A 185 -17.87 -1.60 -22.03
C THR A 185 -17.82 -2.48 -23.28
N PRO A 186 -18.54 -3.61 -23.33
CA PRO A 186 -18.57 -4.44 -24.54
C PRO A 186 -19.06 -3.69 -25.79
N ALA A 187 -19.93 -2.68 -25.62
CA ALA A 187 -20.48 -1.89 -26.71
C ALA A 187 -19.57 -0.72 -27.15
N GLY A 188 -18.93 -0.04 -26.19
CA GLY A 188 -18.11 1.17 -26.43
C GLY A 188 -16.62 0.89 -26.60
N GLY A 189 -16.13 -0.23 -26.08
CA GLY A 189 -14.71 -0.53 -25.98
C GLY A 189 -14.08 0.17 -24.77
N VAL A 190 -12.84 0.61 -24.93
CA VAL A 190 -12.05 1.30 -23.88
C VAL A 190 -12.47 2.76 -23.74
N GLU A 191 -12.66 3.19 -22.50
CA GLU A 191 -13.01 4.57 -22.11
C GLU A 191 -11.77 5.34 -21.65
N ASP A 192 -11.91 6.65 -21.38
CA ASP A 192 -10.81 7.52 -20.97
C ASP A 192 -10.03 7.00 -19.75
N ASN A 193 -10.73 6.39 -18.78
CA ASN A 193 -10.14 5.82 -17.56
C ASN A 193 -9.18 4.65 -17.84
N ALA A 194 -9.38 3.92 -18.95
CA ALA A 194 -8.46 2.87 -19.39
C ALA A 194 -7.06 3.40 -19.76
N SER A 195 -6.89 4.72 -19.93
CA SER A 195 -5.59 5.35 -20.23
C SER A 195 -4.60 5.31 -19.08
N VAL A 196 -5.01 4.88 -17.88
CA VAL A 196 -4.12 4.76 -16.71
C VAL A 196 -2.95 3.82 -17.00
N GLN A 197 -1.75 4.22 -16.59
CA GLN A 197 -0.51 3.46 -16.81
C GLN A 197 0.12 3.07 -15.48
N GLY A 198 0.65 1.84 -15.44
CA GLY A 198 1.38 1.33 -14.28
C GLY A 198 0.58 0.38 -13.37
N ALA A 199 -0.65 -0.01 -13.74
CA ALA A 199 -1.37 -1.05 -12.99
C ALA A 199 -0.54 -2.33 -12.88
N ASP A 200 -0.54 -2.95 -11.71
CA ASP A 200 0.20 -4.19 -11.43
C ASP A 200 -0.66 -5.43 -11.68
N LEU A 201 -1.95 -5.30 -11.37
CA LEU A 201 -3.00 -6.31 -11.50
C LEU A 201 -4.28 -5.72 -12.09
N VAL A 202 -5.14 -6.60 -12.61
CA VAL A 202 -6.49 -6.28 -13.09
C VAL A 202 -7.40 -7.43 -12.70
N GLU A 203 -8.56 -7.13 -12.11
CA GLU A 203 -9.59 -8.13 -11.88
C GLU A 203 -10.13 -8.68 -13.21
N VAL A 204 -10.12 -10.01 -13.36
CA VAL A 204 -10.66 -10.72 -14.54
C VAL A 204 -11.67 -11.80 -14.15
N LEU A 205 -11.90 -11.98 -12.85
CA LEU A 205 -12.85 -12.92 -12.30
C LEU A 205 -13.33 -12.35 -10.96
N ASN A 206 -14.41 -11.59 -11.01
CA ASN A 206 -15.08 -11.03 -9.84
C ASN A 206 -16.52 -11.56 -9.81
N VAL A 207 -16.98 -12.01 -8.64
CA VAL A 207 -18.30 -12.64 -8.48
C VAL A 207 -19.45 -11.62 -8.61
N SER A 208 -19.19 -10.34 -8.43
CA SER A 208 -20.19 -9.26 -8.46
C SER A 208 -20.44 -8.66 -9.85
N THR A 209 -19.60 -8.96 -10.85
CA THR A 209 -19.55 -8.21 -12.13
C THR A 209 -19.47 -9.16 -13.34
N ASP A 210 -19.03 -8.71 -14.52
CA ASP A 210 -18.92 -9.52 -15.76
C ASP A 210 -17.46 -9.93 -16.07
N PRO A 211 -17.02 -11.14 -15.66
CA PRO A 211 -15.68 -11.65 -15.98
C PRO A 211 -15.35 -11.73 -17.47
N ASP A 212 -16.33 -11.91 -18.36
CA ASP A 212 -16.05 -11.97 -19.78
C ASP A 212 -15.71 -10.57 -20.34
N ALA A 213 -16.39 -9.50 -19.90
CA ALA A 213 -16.03 -8.12 -20.24
C ALA A 213 -14.64 -7.73 -19.68
N GLN A 214 -14.33 -8.16 -18.45
CA GLN A 214 -13.03 -7.89 -17.81
C GLN A 214 -11.87 -8.56 -18.53
N VAL A 215 -12.05 -9.81 -19.01
CA VAL A 215 -11.06 -10.48 -19.85
C VAL A 215 -10.87 -9.74 -21.17
N ASP A 216 -11.93 -9.21 -21.79
CA ASP A 216 -11.83 -8.43 -23.03
C ASP A 216 -11.05 -7.12 -22.81
N TYR A 217 -11.28 -6.42 -21.69
CA TYR A 217 -10.44 -5.29 -21.28
C TYR A 217 -8.97 -5.72 -21.14
N ALA A 218 -8.70 -6.79 -20.39
CA ALA A 218 -7.34 -7.25 -20.12
C ALA A 218 -6.58 -7.57 -21.42
N GLU A 219 -7.20 -8.34 -22.32
CA GLU A 219 -6.62 -8.68 -23.63
C GLU A 219 -6.38 -7.44 -24.50
N ASN A 220 -7.33 -6.49 -24.50
CA ASN A 220 -7.17 -5.21 -25.20
C ASN A 220 -5.94 -4.44 -24.70
N ARG A 221 -5.79 -4.28 -23.38
CA ARG A 221 -4.64 -3.56 -22.81
C ARG A 221 -3.33 -4.30 -23.05
N TRP A 222 -3.28 -5.62 -22.93
CA TRP A 222 -2.06 -6.39 -23.23
C TRP A 222 -1.64 -6.24 -24.70
N ASN A 223 -2.60 -6.21 -25.62
CA ASN A 223 -2.36 -5.89 -27.04
C ASN A 223 -1.75 -4.49 -27.22
N ALA A 224 -2.20 -3.51 -26.44
CA ALA A 224 -1.68 -2.15 -26.41
C ALA A 224 -0.34 -1.98 -25.64
N GLY A 225 0.25 -3.07 -25.15
CA GLY A 225 1.59 -3.05 -24.54
C GLY A 225 1.59 -2.87 -23.02
N PHE A 226 0.44 -2.85 -22.36
CA PHE A 226 0.34 -2.81 -20.89
C PHE A 226 0.82 -4.13 -20.28
N ARG A 227 1.39 -4.08 -19.07
CA ARG A 227 1.98 -5.22 -18.37
C ARG A 227 1.46 -5.28 -16.93
N PHE A 228 0.42 -6.08 -16.74
CA PHE A 228 -0.18 -6.40 -15.44
C PHE A 228 -0.50 -7.91 -15.36
N GLY A 229 -0.61 -8.42 -14.14
CA GLY A 229 -1.13 -9.76 -13.85
C GLY A 229 -2.65 -9.75 -13.70
N VAL A 230 -3.24 -10.88 -13.38
CA VAL A 230 -4.70 -11.02 -13.18
C VAL A 230 -5.04 -11.18 -11.70
N ALA A 231 -6.20 -10.70 -11.30
CA ALA A 231 -6.76 -10.90 -9.97
C ALA A 231 -8.17 -11.49 -10.05
N ALA A 232 -8.50 -12.26 -9.01
CA ALA A 232 -9.83 -12.71 -8.68
C ALA A 232 -10.23 -12.14 -7.32
N ALA A 233 -11.48 -11.71 -7.25
CA ALA A 233 -12.01 -10.95 -6.14
C ALA A 233 -13.38 -11.51 -5.73
N SER A 234 -13.55 -11.85 -4.45
CA SER A 234 -14.88 -12.16 -3.93
C SER A 234 -15.76 -10.93 -3.81
N ASP A 235 -15.18 -9.73 -3.69
CA ASP A 235 -15.94 -8.50 -3.46
C ASP A 235 -16.95 -8.72 -2.31
N CYS A 236 -16.48 -9.41 -1.26
CA CYS A 236 -17.37 -9.97 -0.25
C CYS A 236 -17.78 -8.90 0.76
N HIS A 237 -19.00 -8.38 0.59
CA HIS A 237 -19.62 -7.47 1.56
C HIS A 237 -20.48 -8.16 2.62
N PHE A 238 -20.96 -9.40 2.38
CA PHE A 238 -22.05 -9.98 3.16
C PHE A 238 -21.73 -11.36 3.68
N ARG A 239 -21.79 -11.53 5.00
CA ARG A 239 -21.73 -12.87 5.61
C ARG A 239 -22.87 -13.77 5.18
N GLU A 240 -24.02 -13.22 4.82
CA GLU A 240 -25.19 -13.96 4.35
C GLU A 240 -24.95 -14.68 3.02
N LEU A 241 -23.91 -14.29 2.27
CA LEU A 241 -23.56 -14.86 0.98
C LEU A 241 -22.32 -15.76 1.02
N TRP A 242 -21.72 -15.99 2.18
CA TRP A 242 -20.45 -16.75 2.28
C TRP A 242 -20.49 -18.16 1.69
N ASP A 243 -21.67 -18.79 1.59
CA ASP A 243 -21.82 -20.11 0.97
C ASP A 243 -21.63 -20.10 -0.56
N VAL A 244 -21.61 -18.93 -1.20
CA VAL A 244 -21.55 -18.76 -2.67
C VAL A 244 -20.64 -17.63 -3.16
N ALA A 245 -20.26 -16.70 -2.28
CA ALA A 245 -19.49 -15.48 -2.58
C ALA A 245 -18.71 -14.99 -1.34
N GLY A 246 -18.12 -15.93 -0.59
CA GLY A 246 -17.29 -15.60 0.58
C GLY A 246 -15.84 -15.29 0.23
N PRO A 247 -15.02 -14.85 1.21
CA PRO A 247 -13.59 -14.65 1.02
C PRO A 247 -12.93 -15.88 0.39
N GLY A 248 -12.29 -15.69 -0.76
CA GLY A 248 -11.68 -16.74 -1.58
C GLY A 248 -12.58 -17.35 -2.65
N GLU A 249 -13.79 -16.84 -2.85
CA GLU A 249 -14.72 -17.33 -3.88
C GLU A 249 -15.17 -16.17 -4.78
N PRO A 250 -14.38 -15.80 -5.82
CA PRO A 250 -13.21 -16.49 -6.39
C PRO A 250 -11.86 -16.26 -5.70
N THR A 251 -10.86 -17.08 -6.07
CA THR A 251 -9.52 -17.11 -5.46
C THR A 251 -8.46 -16.52 -6.38
N THR A 252 -7.64 -15.64 -5.85
CA THR A 252 -6.34 -15.26 -6.45
C THR A 252 -5.24 -16.17 -5.93
N HIS A 253 -4.48 -16.76 -6.85
CA HIS A 253 -3.24 -17.48 -6.55
C HIS A 253 -2.05 -16.61 -6.95
N VAL A 254 -1.11 -16.40 -6.04
CA VAL A 254 0.13 -15.64 -6.27
C VAL A 254 1.35 -16.54 -6.12
N PHE A 255 2.27 -16.46 -7.07
CA PHE A 255 3.56 -17.14 -6.96
C PHE A 255 4.51 -16.28 -6.14
N ALA A 256 4.72 -16.68 -4.88
CA ALA A 256 5.58 -15.99 -3.94
C ALA A 256 6.85 -16.81 -3.70
N GLY A 257 8.00 -16.14 -3.63
CA GLY A 257 9.26 -16.81 -3.35
C GLY A 257 9.38 -17.33 -1.91
N ALA A 258 8.63 -16.74 -0.98
CA ALA A 258 8.40 -17.22 0.38
C ALA A 258 6.99 -16.85 0.84
N ARG A 259 6.50 -17.54 1.88
CA ARG A 259 5.24 -17.19 2.56
C ARG A 259 5.52 -16.04 3.54
N SER A 260 5.58 -14.83 3.01
CA SER A 260 5.64 -13.56 3.75
C SER A 260 4.80 -12.49 3.06
N VAL A 261 4.42 -11.42 3.76
CA VAL A 261 3.69 -10.30 3.14
C VAL A 261 4.51 -9.72 1.98
N ARG A 262 5.81 -9.48 2.19
CA ARG A 262 6.71 -8.98 1.15
C ARG A 262 6.80 -9.94 -0.05
N GLY A 263 6.89 -11.25 0.19
CA GLY A 263 6.94 -12.26 -0.87
C GLY A 263 5.67 -12.29 -1.73
N ILE A 264 4.50 -12.07 -1.12
CA ILE A 264 3.21 -11.95 -1.84
C ILE A 264 3.17 -10.67 -2.66
N LEU A 265 3.50 -9.53 -2.06
CA LEU A 265 3.53 -8.23 -2.76
C LEU A 265 4.53 -8.25 -3.93
N ASP A 266 5.69 -8.91 -3.79
CA ASP A 266 6.64 -9.10 -4.90
C ASP A 266 6.04 -9.92 -6.05
N GLY A 267 5.28 -10.98 -5.73
CA GLY A 267 4.56 -11.79 -6.71
C GLY A 267 3.50 -10.96 -7.47
N PHE A 268 2.75 -10.13 -6.75
CA PHE A 268 1.76 -9.23 -7.34
C PHE A 268 2.37 -8.12 -8.20
N LEU A 269 3.42 -7.45 -7.73
CA LEU A 269 4.16 -6.43 -8.50
C LEU A 269 4.82 -7.01 -9.77
N ALA A 270 5.13 -8.31 -9.78
CA ALA A 270 5.56 -9.04 -10.96
C ALA A 270 4.40 -9.56 -11.83
N GLY A 271 3.16 -9.48 -11.35
CA GLY A 271 1.97 -10.03 -11.99
C GLY A 271 1.93 -11.54 -12.06
N ARG A 272 2.67 -12.22 -11.18
CA ARG A 272 2.81 -13.69 -11.16
C ARG A 272 1.61 -14.34 -10.49
N THR A 273 0.48 -14.24 -11.17
CA THR A 273 -0.82 -14.60 -10.63
C THR A 273 -1.60 -15.55 -11.54
N SER A 274 -2.56 -16.23 -10.93
CA SER A 274 -3.56 -17.07 -11.60
C SER A 274 -4.85 -16.99 -10.79
N VAL A 275 -5.99 -17.16 -11.42
CA VAL A 275 -7.30 -17.06 -10.78
C VAL A 275 -8.06 -18.38 -10.90
N SER A 276 -8.86 -18.70 -9.90
CA SER A 276 -9.77 -19.85 -9.91
C SER A 276 -11.12 -19.47 -9.30
N GLN A 277 -12.19 -20.18 -9.69
CA GLN A 277 -13.54 -19.93 -9.19
C GLN A 277 -13.67 -20.05 -7.66
N ASN A 278 -12.82 -20.86 -7.04
CA ASN A 278 -12.64 -21.00 -5.60
C ASN A 278 -11.35 -21.81 -5.35
N ILE A 279 -11.02 -22.06 -4.08
CA ILE A 279 -9.77 -22.72 -3.68
C ILE A 279 -9.68 -24.17 -4.16
N GLY A 280 -10.83 -24.84 -4.34
CA GLY A 280 -10.93 -26.21 -4.86
C GLY A 280 -11.16 -26.29 -6.37
N GLY A 281 -11.28 -25.14 -7.05
CA GLY A 281 -11.59 -25.05 -8.47
C GLY A 281 -10.41 -25.37 -9.38
N PRO A 282 -10.61 -25.34 -10.71
CA PRO A 282 -9.53 -25.52 -11.67
C PRO A 282 -8.44 -24.47 -11.49
N PHE A 283 -7.26 -24.89 -11.07
CA PHE A 283 -6.07 -24.06 -10.93
C PHE A 283 -5.12 -24.31 -12.10
N LEU A 284 -4.74 -23.24 -12.80
CA LEU A 284 -3.89 -23.31 -13.99
C LEU A 284 -2.57 -22.57 -13.74
N THR A 285 -1.49 -23.09 -14.32
CA THR A 285 -0.24 -22.33 -14.51
C THR A 285 0.15 -22.38 -15.98
N ILE A 286 0.81 -21.31 -16.44
CA ILE A 286 1.45 -21.24 -17.75
C ILE A 286 2.92 -20.89 -17.56
N GLU A 287 3.79 -21.60 -18.25
CA GLU A 287 5.25 -21.43 -18.22
C GLU A 287 5.79 -21.41 -19.65
N ALA A 288 6.95 -20.78 -19.87
CA ALA A 288 7.62 -20.74 -21.17
C ALA A 288 9.10 -21.08 -21.07
N ASP A 289 9.53 -22.03 -21.91
CA ASP A 289 10.92 -22.28 -22.30
C ASP A 289 11.15 -21.54 -23.61
N VAL A 290 11.73 -20.35 -23.52
CA VAL A 290 11.82 -19.43 -24.67
C VAL A 290 13.06 -19.69 -25.52
N ASP A 291 14.12 -20.29 -24.95
CA ASP A 291 15.36 -20.60 -25.66
C ASP A 291 15.50 -22.08 -26.07
N GLY A 292 14.53 -22.92 -25.69
CA GLY A 292 14.38 -24.31 -26.13
C GLY A 292 15.40 -25.26 -25.49
N ASP A 293 15.93 -24.93 -24.32
CA ASP A 293 16.92 -25.73 -23.60
C ASP A 293 16.30 -26.81 -22.68
N GLY A 294 14.97 -26.78 -22.50
CA GLY A 294 14.18 -27.68 -21.66
C GLY A 294 13.90 -27.14 -20.26
N VAL A 295 14.42 -25.98 -19.88
CA VAL A 295 14.10 -25.24 -18.65
C VAL A 295 13.01 -24.22 -18.96
N PHE A 296 12.02 -24.10 -18.07
CA PHE A 296 10.93 -23.14 -18.23
C PHE A 296 11.17 -21.97 -17.28
N GLU A 297 11.86 -20.93 -17.75
CA GLU A 297 12.32 -19.83 -16.90
C GLU A 297 11.32 -18.73 -16.67
N ALA A 298 10.29 -18.66 -17.52
CA ALA A 298 9.24 -17.67 -17.41
C ALA A 298 7.93 -18.33 -16.98
N ILE A 299 7.22 -17.70 -16.05
CA ILE A 299 5.87 -18.07 -15.65
C ILE A 299 4.89 -16.96 -16.01
N GLY A 300 3.59 -17.23 -15.97
CA GLY A 300 2.55 -16.20 -16.14
C GLY A 300 2.86 -14.96 -15.27
N GLY A 301 2.81 -13.77 -15.88
CA GLY A 301 3.24 -12.50 -15.31
C GLY A 301 4.57 -11.99 -15.90
N ASP A 302 5.51 -12.88 -16.21
CA ASP A 302 6.86 -12.51 -16.65
C ASP A 302 6.88 -11.96 -18.09
N GLU A 303 7.78 -11.00 -18.32
CA GLU A 303 8.10 -10.50 -19.66
C GLU A 303 9.52 -10.88 -20.09
N VAL A 304 9.61 -11.66 -21.18
CA VAL A 304 10.89 -12.06 -21.78
C VAL A 304 11.20 -11.17 -22.97
N VAL A 305 12.35 -10.48 -22.92
CA VAL A 305 12.83 -9.64 -24.03
C VAL A 305 13.79 -10.42 -24.93
N LEU A 306 13.33 -10.72 -26.13
CA LEU A 306 14.07 -11.41 -27.17
C LEU A 306 15.00 -10.45 -27.92
N THR A 307 16.20 -10.92 -28.28
CA THR A 307 17.13 -10.14 -29.11
C THR A 307 16.71 -10.11 -30.58
N THR A 308 16.01 -11.15 -31.05
CA THR A 308 15.49 -11.24 -32.42
C THR A 308 14.09 -11.85 -32.40
N ARG A 309 13.35 -11.70 -33.50
CA ARG A 309 12.01 -12.32 -33.64
C ARG A 309 12.02 -13.84 -33.78
N ARG A 310 13.20 -14.47 -33.87
CA ARG A 310 13.31 -15.92 -34.04
C ARG A 310 13.39 -16.58 -32.67
N VAL A 311 12.43 -17.46 -32.40
CA VAL A 311 12.49 -18.43 -31.30
C VAL A 311 12.99 -19.78 -31.85
N PRO A 312 13.76 -20.57 -31.08
CA PRO A 312 14.19 -21.90 -31.49
C PRO A 312 13.00 -22.85 -31.73
N GLU A 313 13.16 -23.83 -32.62
CA GLU A 313 12.11 -24.83 -32.89
C GLU A 313 11.68 -25.64 -31.65
N LYS A 314 12.56 -25.72 -30.66
CA LYS A 314 12.32 -26.41 -29.39
C LYS A 314 11.66 -25.55 -28.33
N ALA A 315 11.53 -24.23 -28.55
CA ALA A 315 10.87 -23.34 -27.60
C ALA A 315 9.43 -23.82 -27.39
N ALA A 316 8.98 -23.81 -26.14
CA ALA A 316 7.73 -24.44 -25.74
C ALA A 316 6.99 -23.62 -24.68
N LEU A 317 5.67 -23.75 -24.69
CA LEU A 317 4.81 -23.39 -23.57
C LEU A 317 4.44 -24.67 -22.81
N ARG A 318 4.31 -24.55 -21.49
CA ARG A 318 3.77 -25.60 -20.63
C ARG A 318 2.57 -25.06 -19.88
N VAL A 319 1.45 -25.78 -19.97
CA VAL A 319 0.24 -25.50 -19.19
C VAL A 319 0.01 -26.64 -18.23
N LYS A 320 0.03 -26.36 -16.93
CA LYS A 320 -0.34 -27.32 -15.88
C LYS A 320 -1.73 -26.99 -15.38
N VAL A 321 -2.53 -28.03 -15.17
CA VAL A 321 -3.91 -27.92 -14.69
C VAL A 321 -4.06 -28.83 -13.48
N VAL A 322 -4.58 -28.28 -12.37
CA VAL A 322 -4.92 -28.98 -11.13
C VAL A 322 -6.43 -28.82 -10.90
N GLY A 323 -7.13 -29.89 -10.55
CA GLY A 323 -8.58 -29.87 -10.30
C GLY A 323 -9.46 -29.64 -11.54
N GLY A 324 -8.90 -29.68 -12.76
CA GLY A 324 -9.60 -29.29 -14.00
C GLY A 324 -10.22 -30.44 -14.81
N ALA A 325 -10.43 -31.63 -14.24
CA ALA A 325 -10.96 -32.78 -14.98
C ALA A 325 -12.33 -32.46 -15.62
N GLY A 326 -12.49 -32.72 -16.91
CA GLY A 326 -13.72 -32.44 -17.66
C GLY A 326 -13.93 -30.97 -18.07
N THR A 327 -13.06 -30.05 -17.63
CA THR A 327 -13.08 -28.68 -18.12
C THR A 327 -12.52 -28.62 -19.54
N ARG A 328 -12.94 -27.60 -20.30
CA ARG A 328 -12.23 -27.23 -21.51
C ARG A 328 -11.12 -26.27 -21.09
N VAL A 329 -9.88 -26.51 -21.49
CA VAL A 329 -8.73 -25.62 -21.26
C VAL A 329 -8.28 -25.06 -22.60
N MET A 330 -8.16 -23.73 -22.70
CA MET A 330 -7.84 -23.02 -23.92
C MET A 330 -6.62 -22.15 -23.69
N VAL A 331 -5.69 -22.19 -24.64
CA VAL A 331 -4.52 -21.30 -24.66
C VAL A 331 -4.78 -20.25 -25.74
N TYR A 332 -4.64 -18.98 -25.38
CA TYR A 332 -4.77 -17.86 -26.29
C TYR A 332 -3.44 -17.16 -26.46
N ALA A 333 -3.29 -16.50 -27.60
CA ALA A 333 -2.23 -15.55 -27.89
C ALA A 333 -2.85 -14.24 -28.37
N ALA A 334 -2.08 -13.15 -28.37
CA ALA A 334 -2.50 -11.89 -28.99
C ALA A 334 -3.06 -12.13 -30.42
N PRO A 335 -4.22 -11.57 -30.79
CA PRO A 335 -4.99 -10.53 -30.10
C PRO A 335 -6.00 -11.02 -29.04
N GLY A 336 -6.03 -12.32 -28.72
CA GLY A 336 -6.88 -12.89 -27.68
C GLY A 336 -8.04 -13.72 -28.20
N ARG A 337 -9.13 -13.81 -27.42
CA ARG A 337 -10.27 -14.71 -27.68
C ARG A 337 -10.94 -14.47 -29.03
N SER A 338 -10.91 -13.23 -29.51
CA SER A 338 -11.42 -12.84 -30.83
C SER A 338 -10.75 -13.58 -32.00
N ALA A 339 -9.51 -14.06 -31.84
CA ALA A 339 -8.80 -14.86 -32.85
C ALA A 339 -8.96 -16.38 -32.66
N GLY A 340 -9.64 -16.82 -31.60
CA GLY A 340 -9.73 -18.22 -31.21
C GLY A 340 -8.47 -18.75 -30.51
N PRO A 341 -8.57 -19.92 -29.85
CA PRO A 341 -7.46 -20.49 -29.09
C PRO A 341 -6.39 -21.08 -30.03
N VAL A 342 -5.12 -20.91 -29.65
CA VAL A 342 -3.98 -21.57 -30.33
C VAL A 342 -3.87 -23.05 -29.97
N ALA A 343 -4.44 -23.46 -28.82
CA ALA A 343 -4.58 -24.86 -28.43
C ALA A 343 -5.80 -25.06 -27.52
N THR A 344 -6.37 -26.26 -27.54
CA THR A 344 -7.47 -26.65 -26.66
C THR A 344 -7.22 -28.05 -26.11
N PHE A 345 -7.44 -28.23 -24.81
CA PHE A 345 -7.28 -29.50 -24.10
C PHE A 345 -8.54 -29.81 -23.28
N THR A 346 -8.71 -31.09 -22.93
CA THR A 346 -9.73 -31.56 -21.99
C THR A 346 -9.05 -32.47 -20.97
N PRO A 347 -8.73 -31.97 -19.76
CA PRO A 347 -8.08 -32.78 -18.74
C PRO A 347 -8.96 -33.96 -18.33
N ALA A 348 -8.35 -35.15 -18.22
CA ALA A 348 -9.02 -36.36 -17.77
C ALA A 348 -8.67 -36.74 -16.32
N LYS A 349 -7.57 -36.20 -15.77
CA LYS A 349 -7.07 -36.44 -14.42
C LYS A 349 -7.08 -35.16 -13.59
N THR A 350 -6.94 -35.34 -12.27
CA THR A 350 -6.84 -34.24 -11.30
C THR A 350 -5.63 -33.34 -11.53
N VAL A 351 -4.51 -33.89 -12.01
CA VAL A 351 -3.33 -33.09 -12.41
C VAL A 351 -2.88 -33.54 -13.80
N GLU A 352 -2.83 -32.60 -14.73
CA GLU A 352 -2.31 -32.82 -16.08
C GLU A 352 -1.40 -31.68 -16.52
N THR A 353 -0.53 -31.97 -17.47
CA THR A 353 0.42 -31.01 -18.03
C THR A 353 0.46 -31.19 -19.53
N TYR A 354 0.36 -30.09 -20.25
CA TYR A 354 0.42 -30.03 -21.71
C TYR A 354 1.59 -29.17 -22.13
N GLU A 355 2.40 -29.69 -23.03
CA GLU A 355 3.45 -28.92 -23.69
C GLU A 355 3.07 -28.72 -25.15
N LEU A 356 3.24 -27.49 -25.63
CA LEU A 356 2.98 -27.11 -27.01
C LEU A 356 4.14 -26.25 -27.54
N PRO A 357 4.48 -26.35 -28.84
CA PRO A 357 5.47 -25.46 -29.43
C PRO A 357 5.08 -24.00 -29.21
N LEU A 358 6.05 -23.16 -28.88
CA LEU A 358 5.84 -21.73 -28.72
C LEU A 358 5.38 -21.14 -30.06
N PRO A 359 4.15 -20.59 -30.17
CA PRO A 359 3.65 -20.11 -31.45
C PRO A 359 4.52 -19.00 -32.04
N PRO A 360 4.66 -18.91 -33.37
CA PRO A 360 5.51 -17.89 -33.98
C PRO A 360 5.04 -16.48 -33.61
N LEU A 361 5.99 -15.58 -33.39
CA LEU A 361 5.70 -14.17 -33.13
C LEU A 361 4.97 -13.54 -34.33
N ALA A 362 4.11 -12.57 -34.05
CA ALA A 362 3.32 -11.86 -35.05
C ALA A 362 4.19 -11.22 -36.18
N PRO A 363 3.60 -10.94 -37.36
CA PRO A 363 4.30 -10.37 -38.52
C PRO A 363 5.05 -9.06 -38.20
N ARG A 364 5.93 -8.63 -39.13
CA ARG A 364 6.67 -7.35 -39.02
C ARG A 364 5.71 -6.20 -38.66
N GLY A 365 5.96 -5.52 -37.54
CA GLY A 365 5.15 -4.38 -37.05
C GLY A 365 4.59 -4.53 -35.63
N ALA A 366 4.42 -5.75 -35.12
CA ALA A 366 4.14 -6.01 -33.70
C ALA A 366 5.46 -6.36 -32.99
N ASP A 367 5.85 -5.59 -31.98
CA ASP A 367 7.13 -5.76 -31.26
C ASP A 367 6.96 -6.54 -29.95
N HIS A 368 5.73 -6.99 -29.65
CA HIS A 368 5.40 -7.84 -28.51
C HIS A 368 4.22 -8.77 -28.81
N THR A 369 4.08 -9.82 -28.01
CA THR A 369 2.94 -10.75 -27.95
C THR A 369 2.79 -11.27 -26.51
N TRP A 370 1.74 -12.04 -26.24
CA TRP A 370 1.49 -12.67 -24.96
C TRP A 370 0.78 -14.01 -25.14
N TYR A 371 0.86 -14.89 -24.13
CA TYR A 371 0.16 -16.18 -24.08
C TYR A 371 -0.46 -16.38 -22.71
N ARG A 372 -1.74 -16.77 -22.65
CA ARG A 372 -2.43 -17.09 -21.39
C ARG A 372 -3.28 -18.35 -21.55
N ALA A 373 -3.63 -19.00 -20.46
CA ALA A 373 -4.57 -20.11 -20.45
C ALA A 373 -5.84 -19.76 -19.65
N GLU A 374 -6.97 -20.36 -20.01
CA GLU A 374 -8.20 -20.33 -19.21
C GLU A 374 -8.89 -21.69 -19.22
N ALA A 375 -9.64 -21.98 -18.15
CA ALA A 375 -10.53 -23.13 -18.04
C ALA A 375 -11.99 -22.68 -18.03
N ARG A 376 -12.82 -23.37 -18.82
CA ARG A 376 -14.28 -23.15 -18.86
C ARG A 376 -15.03 -24.47 -18.70
N SER A 377 -16.18 -24.41 -18.06
CA SER A 377 -17.11 -25.55 -17.94
C SER A 377 -18.56 -25.08 -17.77
N PRO A 378 -19.56 -25.92 -18.05
CA PRO A 378 -20.95 -25.63 -17.68
C PRO A 378 -21.10 -25.39 -16.18
N GLY A 379 -22.17 -24.70 -15.75
CA GLY A 379 -22.51 -24.51 -14.34
C GLY A 379 -22.98 -23.09 -14.04
N SER A 380 -22.89 -22.67 -12.78
CA SER A 380 -23.27 -21.32 -12.34
C SER A 380 -22.51 -20.24 -13.10
N ALA A 381 -23.16 -19.10 -13.29
CA ALA A 381 -22.55 -17.89 -13.83
C ALA A 381 -21.25 -17.57 -13.08
N SER A 382 -20.23 -17.10 -13.81
CA SER A 382 -18.94 -16.75 -13.20
C SER A 382 -18.94 -15.43 -12.43
N GLY A 383 -19.98 -14.62 -12.61
CA GLY A 383 -20.24 -13.39 -11.86
C GLY A 383 -21.71 -12.98 -11.99
N ALA A 384 -22.15 -12.00 -11.20
CA ALA A 384 -23.55 -11.59 -11.11
C ALA A 384 -24.07 -10.91 -12.39
N ASP A 385 -23.19 -10.19 -13.10
CA ASP A 385 -23.50 -9.51 -14.37
C ASP A 385 -23.10 -10.34 -15.60
N ALA A 386 -22.49 -11.52 -15.40
CA ALA A 386 -22.16 -12.44 -16.46
C ALA A 386 -23.41 -13.01 -17.15
N ASP A 387 -23.35 -13.25 -18.47
CA ASP A 387 -24.45 -13.89 -19.21
C ASP A 387 -24.67 -15.34 -18.71
N PRO A 388 -25.79 -15.64 -18.02
CA PRO A 388 -26.06 -16.99 -17.51
C PRO A 388 -26.42 -17.98 -18.62
N GLY A 389 -26.71 -17.50 -19.83
CA GLY A 389 -27.04 -18.30 -21.01
C GLY A 389 -25.82 -18.89 -21.72
N LEU A 390 -24.59 -18.51 -21.34
CA LEU A 390 -23.38 -19.07 -21.96
C LEU A 390 -23.29 -20.58 -21.71
N PRO A 391 -22.91 -21.37 -22.73
CA PRO A 391 -22.80 -22.82 -22.60
C PRO A 391 -21.71 -23.25 -21.61
N THR A 392 -20.71 -22.39 -21.40
CA THR A 392 -19.62 -22.61 -20.45
C THR A 392 -19.18 -21.28 -19.83
N GLN A 393 -18.98 -21.29 -18.52
CA GLN A 393 -18.60 -20.15 -17.70
C GLN A 393 -17.10 -20.19 -17.38
N LEU A 394 -16.51 -19.05 -17.06
CA LEU A 394 -15.11 -18.97 -16.64
C LEU A 394 -14.91 -19.68 -15.29
N ARG A 395 -13.84 -20.47 -15.18
CA ARG A 395 -13.51 -21.23 -13.95
C ARG A 395 -12.11 -20.97 -13.43
N GLY A 396 -11.23 -20.47 -14.27
CA GLY A 396 -9.90 -20.04 -13.90
C GLY A 396 -9.15 -19.52 -15.12
N ALA A 397 -8.16 -18.67 -14.90
CA ALA A 397 -7.33 -18.08 -15.93
C ALA A 397 -5.95 -17.74 -15.39
N THR A 398 -4.92 -17.77 -16.23
CA THR A 398 -3.56 -17.39 -15.85
C THR A 398 -3.28 -15.94 -16.22
N ALA A 399 -2.37 -15.29 -15.50
CA ALA A 399 -1.66 -14.16 -16.06
C ALA A 399 -0.91 -14.59 -17.34
N PRO A 400 -0.64 -13.69 -18.30
CA PRO A 400 0.07 -14.07 -19.51
C PRO A 400 1.58 -14.19 -19.29
N VAL A 401 2.24 -15.08 -20.04
CA VAL A 401 3.68 -14.90 -20.34
C VAL A 401 3.78 -13.88 -21.48
N PHE A 402 4.52 -12.81 -21.28
CA PHE A 402 4.75 -11.77 -22.28
C PHE A 402 6.07 -11.99 -23.01
N LEU A 403 6.08 -11.81 -24.33
CA LEU A 403 7.31 -11.77 -25.13
C LEU A 403 7.42 -10.43 -25.83
N SER A 404 8.55 -9.76 -25.69
CA SER A 404 8.86 -8.50 -26.36
C SER A 404 10.15 -8.62 -27.16
N VAL A 405 10.32 -7.83 -28.22
CA VAL A 405 11.45 -7.94 -29.15
C VAL A 405 12.29 -6.67 -29.13
N GLY A 406 13.58 -6.81 -28.84
CA GLY A 406 14.57 -5.73 -28.81
C GLY A 406 14.52 -4.88 -27.55
N ALA A 407 13.32 -4.52 -27.08
CA ALA A 407 13.08 -3.79 -25.84
C ALA A 407 11.80 -4.29 -25.16
N PRO A 408 11.61 -4.04 -23.85
CA PRO A 408 10.32 -4.23 -23.20
C PRO A 408 9.22 -3.41 -23.88
N ALA A 409 7.97 -3.86 -23.78
CA ALA A 409 6.87 -3.10 -24.37
C ALA A 409 6.57 -1.83 -23.57
N GLU A 410 6.26 -0.77 -24.32
CA GLU A 410 5.76 0.49 -23.79
C GLU A 410 4.23 0.53 -23.97
N PRO A 411 3.48 0.99 -22.95
CA PRO A 411 2.02 1.09 -23.03
C PRO A 411 1.62 2.16 -24.05
N ARG A 412 0.53 1.90 -24.79
CA ARG A 412 -0.06 2.82 -25.76
C ARG A 412 -1.48 3.20 -25.31
N PRO A 413 -1.62 4.19 -24.40
CA PRO A 413 -2.93 4.64 -23.96
C PRO A 413 -3.65 5.45 -25.04
N GLU A 414 -4.96 5.59 -24.90
CA GLU A 414 -5.83 6.43 -25.71
C GLU A 414 -5.51 7.91 -25.46
N ILE A 415 -5.28 8.28 -24.21
CA ILE A 415 -4.84 9.60 -23.79
C ILE A 415 -3.44 9.51 -23.18
N ALA A 416 -2.48 10.19 -23.79
CA ALA A 416 -1.10 10.22 -23.29
C ALA A 416 -0.97 11.03 -22.00
N LEU A 417 -0.06 10.60 -21.13
CA LEU A 417 0.37 11.40 -19.98
C LEU A 417 1.10 12.68 -20.43
N PRO A 418 1.01 13.77 -19.65
CA PRO A 418 1.87 14.92 -19.86
C PRO A 418 3.35 14.51 -19.85
N PRO A 419 4.19 15.18 -20.66
CA PRO A 419 5.62 14.93 -20.65
C PRO A 419 6.21 15.13 -19.26
N ALA A 420 6.97 14.15 -18.78
CA ALA A 420 7.67 14.25 -17.50
C ALA A 420 8.68 15.41 -17.52
N ASP A 421 8.76 16.17 -16.42
CA ASP A 421 9.77 17.21 -16.26
C ASP A 421 11.16 16.58 -16.07
N ARG A 422 12.10 16.94 -16.97
CA ARG A 422 13.47 16.42 -17.01
C ARG A 422 14.53 17.47 -16.72
N ARG A 423 14.13 18.68 -16.33
CA ARG A 423 15.07 19.75 -15.95
C ARG A 423 15.95 19.26 -14.79
N PRO A 424 17.24 19.61 -14.75
CA PRO A 424 18.09 19.23 -13.62
C PRO A 424 17.63 19.92 -12.33
N ASP A 425 17.65 19.18 -11.23
CA ASP A 425 17.55 19.72 -9.86
C ASP A 425 18.87 19.45 -9.10
N ALA A 426 19.01 19.99 -7.89
CA ALA A 426 20.23 19.87 -7.10
C ALA A 426 20.31 18.57 -6.27
N ALA A 427 19.37 17.64 -6.45
CA ALA A 427 19.29 16.46 -5.61
C ALA A 427 20.36 15.43 -6.00
N ARG A 428 20.93 14.76 -4.99
CA ARG A 428 22.00 13.77 -5.15
C ARG A 428 21.59 12.44 -4.53
N LEU A 429 21.95 11.33 -5.18
CA LEU A 429 21.63 10.00 -4.66
C LEU A 429 22.28 9.79 -3.29
N ALA A 430 21.47 9.46 -2.29
CA ALA A 430 21.91 9.15 -0.93
C ALA A 430 21.94 7.63 -0.69
N ALA A 431 20.86 6.93 -1.04
CA ALA A 431 20.71 5.49 -0.83
C ALA A 431 19.79 4.83 -1.88
N GLY A 432 19.86 3.50 -1.97
CA GLY A 432 19.09 2.69 -2.91
C GLY A 432 19.82 2.39 -4.21
N GLU A 433 19.31 1.40 -4.92
CA GLU A 433 19.86 0.92 -6.18
C GLU A 433 18.77 0.59 -7.19
N GLN A 434 19.18 0.40 -8.43
CA GLN A 434 18.24 0.21 -9.53
C GLN A 434 17.54 -1.15 -9.46
N GLY A 435 16.23 -1.14 -9.75
CA GLY A 435 15.38 -2.32 -9.79
C GLY A 435 14.81 -2.73 -8.43
N LEU A 436 15.14 -1.99 -7.37
CA LEU A 436 14.66 -2.22 -6.01
C LEU A 436 13.98 -0.97 -5.46
N PHE A 437 13.18 -1.16 -4.41
CA PHE A 437 12.60 -0.06 -3.66
C PHE A 437 13.49 0.31 -2.47
N THR A 438 13.78 1.60 -2.34
CA THR A 438 14.39 2.19 -1.14
C THR A 438 13.70 3.51 -0.86
N GLY A 439 13.00 3.59 0.27
CA GLY A 439 12.06 4.67 0.55
C GLY A 439 11.83 4.91 2.04
N PHE A 440 10.79 5.69 2.34
CA PHE A 440 10.44 6.13 3.69
C PHE A 440 11.64 6.69 4.50
N PRO A 441 12.42 7.63 3.93
CA PRO A 441 13.65 8.05 4.55
C PRO A 441 13.42 8.96 5.75
N ASP A 442 14.40 9.00 6.65
CA ASP A 442 14.54 10.03 7.67
C ASP A 442 15.98 10.55 7.74
N VAL A 443 16.18 11.76 8.26
CA VAL A 443 17.47 12.45 8.24
C VAL A 443 17.78 13.16 9.55
N ALA A 444 19.05 13.08 9.97
CA ALA A 444 19.60 13.92 11.04
C ALA A 444 20.98 14.46 10.65
N VAL A 445 21.29 15.68 11.07
CA VAL A 445 22.52 16.40 10.78
C VAL A 445 23.23 16.75 12.09
N ALA A 446 24.43 16.23 12.26
CA ALA A 446 25.26 16.50 13.43
C ALA A 446 26.73 16.68 13.02
N ASP A 447 27.39 17.74 13.52
CA ASP A 447 28.80 18.05 13.23
C ASP A 447 29.16 18.05 11.73
N GLY A 448 28.25 18.55 10.89
CA GLY A 448 28.40 18.58 9.43
C GLY A 448 28.32 17.20 8.77
N VAL A 449 27.84 16.18 9.46
CA VAL A 449 27.57 14.83 8.93
C VAL A 449 26.06 14.68 8.74
N THR A 450 25.64 14.15 7.60
CA THR A 450 24.24 13.79 7.37
C THR A 450 24.06 12.29 7.58
N HIS A 451 23.12 11.93 8.43
CA HIS A 451 22.71 10.58 8.76
C HIS A 451 21.38 10.31 8.06
N VAL A 452 21.35 9.33 7.17
CA VAL A 452 20.13 8.95 6.43
C VAL A 452 19.77 7.53 6.81
N VAL A 453 18.52 7.30 7.16
CA VAL A 453 17.93 5.97 7.32
C VAL A 453 16.81 5.79 6.31
N ALA A 454 16.56 4.56 5.87
CA ALA A 454 15.52 4.24 4.91
C ALA A 454 15.11 2.76 5.03
N GLU A 455 13.93 2.43 4.54
CA GLU A 455 13.56 1.04 4.23
C GLU A 455 14.22 0.61 2.93
N HIS A 456 14.63 -0.65 2.87
CA HIS A 456 15.18 -1.29 1.69
C HIS A 456 14.43 -2.60 1.46
N HIS A 457 13.76 -2.72 0.31
CA HIS A 457 12.98 -3.91 -0.02
C HIS A 457 13.81 -4.77 -0.96
N GLU A 458 14.20 -5.93 -0.45
CA GLU A 458 14.77 -7.03 -1.24
C GLU A 458 13.67 -8.06 -1.54
N ASP A 459 14.01 -9.08 -2.32
CA ASP A 459 13.10 -10.20 -2.56
C ASP A 459 12.70 -10.82 -1.21
N GLN A 460 11.39 -10.80 -0.91
CA GLN A 460 10.77 -11.40 0.28
C GLN A 460 11.13 -10.76 1.63
N ALA A 461 11.94 -9.68 1.65
CA ALA A 461 12.40 -9.05 2.89
C ALA A 461 12.40 -7.52 2.82
N THR A 462 12.00 -6.90 3.91
CA THR A 462 12.18 -5.47 4.17
C THR A 462 13.22 -5.28 5.29
N GLU A 463 14.27 -4.53 4.99
CA GLU A 463 15.35 -4.18 5.93
C GLU A 463 15.40 -2.68 6.21
N VAL A 464 15.91 -2.31 7.39
CA VAL A 464 16.29 -0.94 7.72
C VAL A 464 17.77 -0.73 7.40
N VAL A 465 18.05 0.21 6.50
CA VAL A 465 19.40 0.59 6.11
C VAL A 465 19.75 1.99 6.63
N TYR A 466 21.00 2.14 7.03
CA TYR A 466 21.60 3.40 7.45
C TYR A 466 22.74 3.78 6.50
N ARG A 467 22.83 5.07 6.19
CA ARG A 467 23.91 5.63 5.38
C ARG A 467 24.38 6.97 5.92
N ARG A 468 25.70 7.08 6.10
CA ARG A 468 26.36 8.32 6.49
C ARG A 468 26.82 9.08 5.24
N LEU A 469 26.62 10.38 5.18
CA LEU A 469 27.28 11.28 4.24
C LEU A 469 28.27 12.14 5.02
N ASP A 470 29.52 12.19 4.56
CA ASP A 470 30.54 13.03 5.19
C ASP A 470 30.27 14.53 4.99
N SER A 471 31.11 15.39 5.58
CA SER A 471 30.97 16.85 5.48
C SER A 471 31.14 17.44 4.08
N ARG A 472 31.52 16.61 3.09
CA ARG A 472 31.51 16.98 1.67
C ARG A 472 30.31 16.39 0.93
N GLY A 473 29.33 15.84 1.66
CA GLY A 473 28.15 15.20 1.12
C GLY A 473 28.42 13.86 0.44
N ARG A 474 29.57 13.21 0.70
CA ARG A 474 29.94 11.95 0.04
C ARG A 474 29.38 10.76 0.85
N PRO A 475 28.61 9.85 0.23
CA PRO A 475 28.04 8.71 0.93
C PRO A 475 29.10 7.67 1.28
N THR A 476 29.03 7.11 2.49
CA THR A 476 29.84 5.95 2.91
C THR A 476 29.20 4.64 2.46
N ARG A 477 29.78 3.51 2.86
CA ARG A 477 29.11 2.20 2.80
C ARG A 477 27.81 2.23 3.61
N ALA A 478 26.76 1.59 3.09
CA ALA A 478 25.51 1.38 3.81
C ALA A 478 25.67 0.30 4.91
N LEU A 479 24.90 0.42 5.99
CA LEU A 479 24.80 -0.55 7.07
C LEU A 479 23.35 -1.03 7.17
N THR A 480 23.10 -2.33 7.09
CA THR A 480 21.82 -2.91 7.51
C THR A 480 21.77 -2.94 9.04
N LEU A 481 20.73 -2.36 9.63
CA LEU A 481 20.55 -2.29 11.10
C LEU A 481 19.63 -3.38 11.64
N SER A 482 18.72 -3.90 10.82
CA SER A 482 17.75 -4.94 11.16
C SER A 482 18.22 -6.35 10.75
N THR A 483 19.53 -6.62 10.82
CA THR A 483 20.08 -7.91 10.36
C THR A 483 19.38 -9.09 11.00
N GLY A 484 18.86 -10.00 10.18
CA GLY A 484 18.13 -11.20 10.63
C GLY A 484 16.62 -11.02 10.76
N SER A 485 16.07 -9.84 10.41
CA SER A 485 14.63 -9.62 10.26
C SER A 485 14.33 -9.08 8.86
N GLY A 486 13.37 -9.70 8.18
CA GLY A 486 12.85 -9.27 6.87
C GLY A 486 11.56 -8.46 6.97
N THR A 487 11.24 -7.90 8.13
CA THR A 487 9.95 -7.24 8.44
C THR A 487 10.13 -5.86 9.08
N ALA A 488 11.32 -5.27 8.99
CA ALA A 488 11.67 -4.05 9.71
C ALA A 488 11.23 -2.79 8.93
N ARG A 489 10.40 -1.92 9.51
CA ARG A 489 9.80 -0.76 8.82
C ARG A 489 9.89 0.56 9.59
N PHE A 490 9.61 1.65 8.89
CA PHE A 490 9.50 3.04 9.36
C PHE A 490 10.64 3.49 10.28
N PRO A 491 11.90 3.51 9.79
CA PRO A 491 13.00 3.98 10.60
C PRO A 491 12.93 5.49 10.84
N ARG A 492 13.43 5.94 11.98
CA ARG A 492 13.68 7.35 12.33
C ARG A 492 15.07 7.52 12.95
N VAL A 493 15.67 8.69 12.79
CA VAL A 493 17.03 8.97 13.23
C VAL A 493 17.12 10.30 13.99
N ALA A 494 17.89 10.31 15.08
CA ALA A 494 18.28 11.53 15.76
C ALA A 494 19.77 11.49 16.09
N ALA A 495 20.46 12.63 15.97
CA ALA A 495 21.90 12.72 16.19
C ALA A 495 22.28 13.98 16.97
N ALA A 496 23.27 13.84 17.85
CA ALA A 496 23.92 14.95 18.53
C ALA A 496 25.41 14.65 18.74
N GLY A 497 26.27 15.48 18.17
CA GLY A 497 27.71 15.24 18.15
C GLY A 497 28.05 13.88 17.50
N ARG A 498 28.62 12.97 18.29
CA ARG A 498 28.98 11.60 17.86
C ARG A 498 27.93 10.55 18.17
N ASP A 499 26.90 10.90 18.95
CA ASP A 499 25.82 9.98 19.30
C ASP A 499 24.76 10.00 18.20
N VAL A 500 24.47 8.82 17.64
CA VAL A 500 23.42 8.62 16.63
C VAL A 500 22.50 7.54 17.13
N TRP A 501 21.20 7.80 17.11
CA TRP A 501 20.16 6.87 17.51
C TRP A 501 19.25 6.60 16.32
N VAL A 502 18.97 5.33 16.08
CA VAL A 502 18.02 4.90 15.05
C VAL A 502 16.96 4.04 15.70
N VAL A 503 15.70 4.38 15.49
CA VAL A 503 14.53 3.62 15.95
C VAL A 503 13.75 3.11 14.75
N TRP A 504 13.14 1.93 14.84
CA TRP A 504 12.25 1.35 13.82
C TRP A 504 11.23 0.42 14.46
N GLN A 505 10.17 0.06 13.72
CA GLN A 505 9.27 -1.03 14.11
C GLN A 505 9.68 -2.33 13.42
N ASP A 506 9.50 -3.47 14.08
CA ASP A 506 9.99 -4.75 13.57
C ASP A 506 9.16 -5.92 14.09
N GLU A 507 8.75 -6.83 13.22
CA GLU A 507 8.10 -8.09 13.61
C GLU A 507 9.10 -9.22 13.89
N LEU A 508 10.41 -8.93 13.78
CA LEU A 508 11.50 -9.86 14.04
C LEU A 508 11.41 -11.13 13.17
N GLY A 509 10.85 -11.01 11.95
CA GLY A 509 10.60 -12.12 11.04
C GLY A 509 9.34 -12.94 11.33
N HIS A 510 8.43 -12.47 12.20
CA HIS A 510 7.22 -13.19 12.60
C HIS A 510 5.93 -12.42 12.28
N GLU A 511 5.34 -12.70 11.12
CA GLU A 511 4.15 -11.97 10.63
C GLU A 511 2.80 -12.55 11.14
N GLN A 512 2.81 -13.69 11.82
CA GLN A 512 1.61 -14.31 12.41
C GLN A 512 1.82 -14.72 13.88
N PRO A 513 1.09 -14.11 14.82
CA PRO A 513 0.27 -12.92 14.64
C PRO A 513 1.11 -11.67 14.35
N HIS A 514 0.58 -10.77 13.53
CA HIS A 514 1.19 -9.47 13.25
C HIS A 514 1.33 -8.65 14.55
N ARG A 515 2.56 -8.55 15.07
CA ARG A 515 2.88 -7.93 16.37
C ARG A 515 4.25 -7.24 16.33
N PRO A 516 4.38 -6.15 15.56
CA PRO A 516 5.62 -5.38 15.53
C PRO A 516 5.97 -4.82 16.92
N VAL A 517 7.27 -4.72 17.18
CA VAL A 517 7.85 -4.09 18.37
C VAL A 517 8.74 -2.93 17.97
N ILE A 518 9.01 -2.00 18.90
CA ILE A 518 9.94 -0.90 18.64
C ILE A 518 11.38 -1.35 18.97
N ARG A 519 12.31 -1.12 18.05
CA ARG A 519 13.74 -1.42 18.16
C ARG A 519 14.55 -0.13 18.13
N LEU A 520 15.55 -0.01 19.00
CA LEU A 520 16.40 1.17 19.12
C LEU A 520 17.88 0.78 19.11
N ALA A 521 18.63 1.27 18.13
CA ALA A 521 20.08 1.10 18.03
C ALA A 521 20.82 2.42 18.31
N ARG A 522 22.04 2.30 18.87
CA ARG A 522 22.91 3.43 19.19
C ARG A 522 24.26 3.28 18.52
N SER A 523 24.77 4.38 17.99
CA SER A 523 26.17 4.59 17.65
C SER A 523 26.77 5.67 18.56
N THR A 524 28.01 5.47 18.99
CA THR A 524 28.81 6.47 19.76
C THR A 524 30.01 6.98 18.96
N ASP A 525 30.13 6.58 17.68
CA ASP A 525 31.26 6.87 16.82
C ASP A 525 30.89 7.67 15.56
N GLY A 526 29.79 8.42 15.63
CA GLY A 526 29.26 9.22 14.53
C GLY A 526 28.68 8.36 13.41
N GLY A 527 28.04 7.24 13.78
CA GLY A 527 27.37 6.31 12.89
C GLY A 527 28.31 5.55 11.96
N ARG A 528 29.51 5.18 12.43
CA ARG A 528 30.40 4.24 11.73
C ARG A 528 30.07 2.80 12.09
N THR A 529 29.69 2.57 13.35
CA THR A 529 29.20 1.29 13.86
C THR A 529 28.01 1.50 14.80
N PHE A 530 27.14 0.49 14.90
CA PHE A 530 26.01 0.47 15.82
C PHE A 530 26.13 -0.72 16.77
N GLY A 531 25.72 -0.52 18.03
CA GLY A 531 25.54 -1.61 18.98
C GLY A 531 24.28 -2.43 18.69
N SER A 532 24.10 -3.54 19.42
CA SER A 532 22.90 -4.38 19.31
C SER A 532 21.63 -3.58 19.63
N PRO A 533 20.55 -3.72 18.83
CA PRO A 533 19.32 -2.97 19.07
C PRO A 533 18.60 -3.48 20.33
N GLN A 534 18.12 -2.56 21.17
CA GLN A 534 17.23 -2.87 22.29
C GLN A 534 15.76 -2.82 21.85
N GLN A 535 14.91 -3.66 22.44
CA GLN A 535 13.46 -3.56 22.28
C GLN A 535 12.88 -2.58 23.31
N LEU A 536 11.92 -1.77 22.89
CA LEU A 536 11.11 -0.90 23.76
C LEU A 536 9.68 -1.45 23.86
N GLY A 537 9.00 -1.15 24.97
CA GLY A 537 7.66 -1.68 25.24
C GLY A 537 7.63 -3.15 25.65
N SER A 538 6.43 -3.68 25.91
CA SER A 538 6.22 -5.06 26.38
C SER A 538 6.10 -6.10 25.27
N GLY A 539 5.82 -5.68 24.03
CA GLY A 539 5.47 -6.57 22.92
C GLY A 539 4.09 -7.25 23.05
N GLY A 540 3.21 -6.70 23.91
CA GLY A 540 1.86 -7.23 24.13
C GLY A 540 0.83 -6.87 23.05
N GLY A 541 1.11 -5.84 22.25
CA GLY A 541 0.28 -5.36 21.15
C GLY A 541 1.09 -5.13 19.87
N ARG A 542 0.55 -4.31 18.98
CA ARG A 542 1.21 -3.83 17.75
C ARG A 542 1.84 -2.48 18.03
N SER A 543 3.16 -2.43 18.24
CA SER A 543 3.88 -1.17 18.42
C SER A 543 4.37 -0.66 17.06
N ILE A 544 3.85 0.49 16.61
CA ILE A 544 4.04 1.01 15.25
C ILE A 544 4.30 2.53 15.20
N HIS A 545 4.78 3.01 14.05
CA HIS A 545 5.03 4.42 13.75
C HIS A 545 5.88 5.14 14.82
N PRO A 546 7.13 4.70 15.07
CA PRO A 546 7.96 5.35 16.07
C PRO A 546 8.39 6.75 15.62
N ALA A 547 8.61 7.62 16.59
CA ALA A 547 9.28 8.92 16.45
C ALA A 547 10.38 9.05 17.50
N ILE A 548 11.42 9.85 17.21
CA ILE A 548 12.56 10.04 18.10
C ILE A 548 13.04 11.49 18.11
N ALA A 549 13.38 12.01 19.28
CA ALA A 549 14.12 13.24 19.48
C ALA A 549 15.13 13.09 20.62
N LEU A 550 16.09 14.02 20.74
CA LEU A 550 17.09 13.98 21.81
C LEU A 550 16.81 15.03 22.88
N LEU A 551 16.50 14.56 24.08
CA LEU A 551 16.36 15.39 25.27
C LEU A 551 17.75 15.79 25.79
N GLY A 552 17.98 17.12 25.89
CA GLY A 552 19.27 17.69 26.28
C GLY A 552 20.43 17.30 25.36
N GLY A 553 20.14 16.91 24.11
CA GLY A 553 21.13 16.41 23.16
C GLY A 553 21.76 15.06 23.55
N ARG A 554 21.15 14.29 24.47
CA ARG A 554 21.75 13.07 25.01
C ARG A 554 20.80 11.89 25.14
N TYR A 555 19.61 12.09 25.72
CA TYR A 555 18.70 11.00 26.04
C TYR A 555 17.62 10.89 24.95
N PRO A 556 17.47 9.74 24.29
CA PRO A 556 16.44 9.61 23.27
C PRO A 556 15.06 9.54 23.92
N LEU A 557 14.20 10.48 23.55
CA LEU A 557 12.76 10.44 23.77
C LEU A 557 12.15 9.75 22.57
N VAL A 558 11.55 8.58 22.80
CA VAL A 558 10.89 7.77 21.77
C VAL A 558 9.40 7.75 22.04
N ALA A 559 8.60 7.95 21.00
CA ALA A 559 7.14 7.81 21.04
C ALA A 559 6.67 6.85 19.95
N TRP A 560 5.59 6.11 20.17
CA TRP A 560 5.02 5.16 19.21
C TRP A 560 3.54 4.93 19.48
N SER A 561 2.80 4.44 18.47
CA SER A 561 1.41 4.00 18.64
C SER A 561 1.40 2.53 19.04
N ASP A 562 0.55 2.15 19.99
CA ASP A 562 0.49 0.79 20.53
C ASP A 562 -0.93 0.43 20.97
N ASN A 563 -1.40 -0.76 20.61
CA ASN A 563 -2.74 -1.23 20.97
C ASN A 563 -2.76 -2.31 22.08
N SER A 564 -1.67 -2.46 22.85
CA SER A 564 -1.59 -3.40 23.98
C SER A 564 -2.59 -3.10 25.11
N ALA A 565 -3.14 -1.89 25.16
CA ALA A 565 -4.19 -1.48 26.09
C ALA A 565 -5.62 -1.56 25.51
N GLY A 566 -5.79 -2.05 24.27
CA GLY A 566 -7.07 -2.09 23.56
C GLY A 566 -7.02 -1.24 22.29
N ALA A 567 -7.36 0.04 22.39
CA ALA A 567 -7.24 1.00 21.28
C ALA A 567 -5.77 1.34 21.00
N PHE A 568 -5.47 1.79 19.77
CA PHE A 568 -4.17 2.42 19.50
C PHE A 568 -4.05 3.70 20.34
N ASP A 569 -3.04 3.71 21.19
CA ASP A 569 -2.65 4.85 22.01
C ASP A 569 -1.18 5.21 21.76
N VAL A 570 -0.83 6.47 21.98
CA VAL A 570 0.55 6.94 21.95
C VAL A 570 1.21 6.65 23.29
N PHE A 571 2.32 5.92 23.23
CA PHE A 571 3.24 5.70 24.33
C PHE A 571 4.51 6.52 24.15
N ALA A 572 5.11 6.97 25.25
CA ALA A 572 6.37 7.70 25.24
C ALA A 572 7.34 7.20 26.31
N GLN A 573 8.64 7.21 26.00
CA GLN A 573 9.70 6.85 26.93
C GLN A 573 10.99 7.65 26.66
N VAL A 574 11.56 8.26 27.70
CA VAL A 574 12.93 8.76 27.69
C VAL A 574 13.87 7.62 28.09
N VAL A 575 14.52 7.01 27.10
CA VAL A 575 15.34 5.81 27.33
C VAL A 575 16.60 6.16 28.12
N GLY A 576 16.86 5.38 29.17
CA GLY A 576 17.94 5.63 30.13
C GLY A 576 17.56 6.58 31.26
N PHE A 577 16.33 7.10 31.28
CA PHE A 577 15.80 7.93 32.36
C PHE A 577 14.50 7.37 32.93
N ASP A 578 13.50 7.13 32.09
CA ASP A 578 12.21 6.56 32.49
C ASP A 578 12.32 5.06 32.77
N ARG A 579 11.61 4.59 33.80
CA ARG A 579 11.59 3.16 34.17
C ARG A 579 10.83 2.30 33.16
N ALA A 580 9.80 2.86 32.54
CA ALA A 580 8.95 2.21 31.56
C ALA A 580 8.27 3.27 30.67
N ALA A 581 7.69 2.83 29.57
CA ALA A 581 6.86 3.68 28.71
C ALA A 581 5.59 4.13 29.44
N VAL A 582 5.12 5.33 29.12
CA VAL A 582 3.88 5.92 29.64
C VAL A 582 2.89 6.08 28.48
N ASN A 583 1.65 5.62 28.66
CA ASN A 583 0.55 5.92 27.73
C ASN A 583 0.10 7.37 27.95
N ILE A 584 0.31 8.23 26.96
CA ILE A 584 0.06 9.68 27.06
C ILE A 584 -1.26 10.10 26.42
N SER A 585 -1.88 9.25 25.60
CA SER A 585 -3.11 9.59 24.87
C SER A 585 -4.38 9.05 25.50
N ALA A 586 -4.31 8.04 26.37
CA ALA A 586 -5.49 7.35 26.92
C ALA A 586 -6.46 8.28 27.67
N ALA A 587 -5.96 9.31 28.34
CA ALA A 587 -6.78 10.20 29.14
C ALA A 587 -7.87 10.88 28.29
N GLY A 588 -9.13 10.75 28.71
CA GLY A 588 -10.29 11.35 28.05
C GLY A 588 -10.93 10.50 26.95
N LYS A 589 -10.40 9.31 26.63
CA LYS A 589 -11.03 8.38 25.69
C LYS A 589 -12.20 7.62 26.34
N THR A 590 -13.24 7.38 25.56
CA THR A 590 -14.35 6.48 25.93
C THR A 590 -14.41 5.34 24.92
N VAL A 591 -14.47 4.11 25.40
CA VAL A 591 -14.62 2.92 24.56
C VAL A 591 -16.05 2.41 24.68
N SER A 592 -16.71 2.18 23.55
CA SER A 592 -17.99 1.48 23.50
C SER A 592 -17.77 0.04 23.08
N ALA A 593 -18.02 -0.93 23.95
CA ALA A 593 -18.02 -2.35 23.58
C ALA A 593 -19.02 -2.63 22.44
N GLY A 594 -18.66 -3.54 21.53
CA GLY A 594 -19.63 -4.12 20.58
C GLY A 594 -20.69 -4.93 21.33
N THR A 595 -21.87 -5.09 20.72
CA THR A 595 -22.98 -5.85 21.31
C THR A 595 -23.53 -6.87 20.29
N PRO A 596 -24.28 -7.91 20.71
CA PRO A 596 -24.88 -8.83 19.72
C PRO A 596 -25.83 -8.14 18.72
N ASP A 597 -26.47 -7.04 19.11
CA ASP A 597 -27.39 -6.26 18.25
C ASP A 597 -26.66 -5.21 17.39
N ASP A 598 -25.37 -5.01 17.65
CA ASP A 598 -24.47 -4.10 16.95
C ASP A 598 -23.09 -4.74 16.96
N ALA A 599 -22.92 -5.70 16.04
CA ALA A 599 -21.74 -6.54 15.96
C ALA A 599 -20.54 -5.82 15.34
N ARG A 600 -20.67 -4.50 15.05
CA ARG A 600 -19.51 -3.64 14.83
C ARG A 600 -18.51 -3.86 15.95
N SER A 601 -17.22 -3.91 15.62
CA SER A 601 -16.16 -3.93 16.64
C SER A 601 -16.37 -2.79 17.64
N PRO A 602 -15.87 -2.93 18.88
CA PRO A 602 -15.99 -1.83 19.83
C PRO A 602 -15.45 -0.53 19.23
N ARG A 603 -16.17 0.59 19.40
CA ARG A 603 -15.70 1.91 18.97
C ARG A 603 -14.50 2.28 19.85
N TYR A 604 -13.33 2.24 19.25
CA TYR A 604 -12.03 2.43 19.88
C TYR A 604 -11.35 3.65 19.26
N PRO A 605 -11.41 4.82 19.90
CA PRO A 605 -10.64 5.96 19.42
C PRO A 605 -9.14 5.64 19.29
N ALA A 606 -8.58 5.80 18.11
CA ALA A 606 -7.17 5.62 17.82
C ALA A 606 -6.38 6.93 17.95
N SER A 607 -5.13 6.79 18.40
CA SER A 607 -4.11 7.84 18.38
C SER A 607 -2.92 7.32 17.59
N LEU A 608 -2.57 8.00 16.50
CA LEU A 608 -1.61 7.49 15.51
C LEU A 608 -0.59 8.56 15.10
N PHE A 609 0.50 8.12 14.47
CA PHE A 609 1.56 8.97 13.87
C PHE A 609 2.10 10.05 14.82
N PRO A 610 2.72 9.67 15.95
CA PRO A 610 3.31 10.65 16.86
C PRO A 610 4.48 11.40 16.22
N SER A 611 4.63 12.68 16.53
CA SER A 611 5.82 13.51 16.25
C SER A 611 6.29 14.22 17.52
N ILE A 612 7.59 14.55 17.60
CA ILE A 612 8.25 14.99 18.84
C ILE A 612 9.08 16.25 18.59
N ALA A 613 8.84 17.30 19.37
CA ALA A 613 9.70 18.47 19.46
C ALA A 613 10.27 18.62 20.87
N VAL A 614 11.55 18.98 20.97
CA VAL A 614 12.21 19.29 22.24
C VAL A 614 12.74 20.73 22.21
N GLY A 615 12.20 21.56 23.09
CA GLY A 615 12.64 22.93 23.33
C GLY A 615 13.72 23.06 24.42
N GLY A 616 13.90 24.28 24.92
CA GLY A 616 14.86 24.58 25.99
C GLY A 616 14.58 23.79 27.27
N HIS A 617 15.64 23.50 28.03
CA HIS A 617 15.58 22.79 29.33
C HIS A 617 14.95 21.39 29.31
N GLY A 618 14.83 20.75 28.13
CA GLY A 618 14.23 19.43 28.00
C GLY A 618 12.71 19.45 28.01
N HIS A 619 12.10 20.60 27.72
CA HIS A 619 10.67 20.75 27.50
C HIS A 619 10.28 20.02 26.21
N ALA A 620 9.50 18.95 26.30
CA ALA A 620 9.07 18.16 25.15
C ALA A 620 7.57 18.32 24.88
N VAL A 621 7.21 18.38 23.60
CA VAL A 621 5.84 18.29 23.10
C VAL A 621 5.78 17.09 22.15
N ILE A 622 4.77 16.25 22.33
CA ILE A 622 4.44 15.16 21.40
C ILE A 622 3.08 15.46 20.81
N THR A 623 2.98 15.48 19.47
CA THR A 623 1.71 15.64 18.74
C THR A 623 1.32 14.32 18.06
N TRP A 624 0.04 14.08 17.85
CA TRP A 624 -0.48 12.90 17.14
C TRP A 624 -1.85 13.19 16.52
N GLN A 625 -2.27 12.38 15.55
CA GLN A 625 -3.65 12.41 15.04
C GLN A 625 -4.56 11.53 15.89
N ASP A 626 -5.79 11.97 16.12
CA ASP A 626 -6.71 11.36 17.07
C ASP A 626 -8.17 11.53 16.61
N ASP A 627 -8.93 10.45 16.61
CA ASP A 627 -10.33 10.39 16.17
C ASP A 627 -11.33 10.40 17.34
N ARG A 628 -10.90 10.60 18.61
CA ARG A 628 -11.78 10.47 19.80
C ARG A 628 -13.01 11.36 19.84
N PHE A 629 -13.05 12.36 18.98
CA PHE A 629 -14.14 13.32 18.88
C PHE A 629 -15.07 13.00 17.72
N ASP A 630 -14.73 12.01 16.90
CA ASP A 630 -15.63 11.43 15.93
C ASP A 630 -16.82 10.74 16.63
N PRO A 631 -18.05 10.87 16.12
CA PRO A 631 -19.20 10.15 16.67
C PRO A 631 -19.11 8.62 16.57
N ASP A 632 -18.39 8.09 15.58
CA ASP A 632 -18.20 6.67 15.31
C ASP A 632 -16.73 6.38 14.93
N PRO A 633 -15.77 6.54 15.88
CA PRO A 633 -14.34 6.46 15.58
C PRO A 633 -13.91 5.09 15.05
N LEU A 634 -13.06 5.11 14.04
CA LEU A 634 -12.64 4.04 13.14
C LEU A 634 -13.75 3.52 12.21
N TRP A 635 -14.78 4.29 11.85
CA TRP A 635 -15.84 3.80 10.96
C TRP A 635 -16.33 4.85 9.98
N THR A 636 -16.41 4.49 8.69
CA THR A 636 -17.08 5.37 7.72
C THR A 636 -18.60 5.34 7.90
N GLY A 637 -19.22 6.53 8.01
CA GLY A 637 -20.67 6.69 8.13
C GLY A 637 -21.20 6.66 9.59
N HIS A 638 -22.52 6.53 9.75
CA HIS A 638 -23.15 6.56 11.08
C HIS A 638 -24.36 5.66 11.19
N THR A 639 -24.41 4.88 12.28
CA THR A 639 -25.62 4.20 12.73
C THR A 639 -26.29 5.03 13.83
N PRO A 640 -27.41 5.72 13.52
CA PRO A 640 -28.12 6.50 14.51
C PRO A 640 -28.77 5.60 15.57
N PRO A 641 -29.02 6.11 16.80
CA PRO A 641 -29.87 5.43 17.76
C PRO A 641 -31.23 5.06 17.15
N ALA A 642 -31.76 3.89 17.51
CA ALA A 642 -33.00 3.38 16.94
C ALA A 642 -34.14 4.42 16.92
N GLY A 643 -34.73 4.65 15.75
CA GLY A 643 -35.81 5.63 15.55
C GLY A 643 -35.35 7.08 15.31
N ARG A 644 -34.05 7.34 15.17
CA ARG A 644 -33.49 8.63 14.75
C ARG A 644 -33.04 8.59 13.29
N PRO A 645 -33.13 9.71 12.54
CA PRO A 645 -32.55 9.78 11.20
C PRO A 645 -31.02 9.68 11.26
N ALA A 646 -30.40 9.17 10.20
CA ALA A 646 -28.95 9.18 10.06
C ALA A 646 -28.46 10.63 10.05
N SER A 647 -27.88 11.08 11.15
CA SER A 647 -27.25 12.39 11.27
C SER A 647 -26.08 12.29 12.24
N GLY A 648 -24.87 12.57 11.77
CA GLY A 648 -23.69 12.70 12.63
C GLY A 648 -22.42 11.98 12.17
N GLY A 649 -22.50 11.00 11.27
CA GLY A 649 -21.32 10.28 10.78
C GLY A 649 -20.43 11.10 9.89
N THR A 650 -19.19 10.65 9.79
CA THR A 650 -18.12 11.29 9.02
C THR A 650 -17.59 10.28 8.00
N ASP A 651 -17.03 10.79 6.90
CA ASP A 651 -16.41 9.99 5.84
C ASP A 651 -15.41 10.87 5.08
N PRO A 652 -14.09 10.73 5.31
CA PRO A 652 -13.47 9.84 6.31
C PRO A 652 -13.75 10.33 7.73
N ASP A 653 -13.26 9.60 8.73
CA ASP A 653 -13.30 9.98 10.13
C ASP A 653 -12.82 11.43 10.37
N ASN A 654 -13.46 12.12 11.31
CA ASN A 654 -13.03 13.42 11.80
C ASN A 654 -11.82 13.26 12.73
N TRP A 655 -10.66 13.12 12.09
CA TRP A 655 -9.36 13.18 12.74
C TRP A 655 -9.02 14.60 13.20
N GLN A 656 -8.51 14.73 14.42
CA GLN A 656 -7.96 15.96 14.98
C GLN A 656 -6.50 15.79 15.39
N VAL A 657 -5.78 16.90 15.51
CA VAL A 657 -4.42 16.91 16.07
C VAL A 657 -4.49 17.21 17.55
N LEU A 658 -3.85 16.37 18.37
CA LEU A 658 -3.70 16.55 19.81
C LEU A 658 -2.22 16.62 20.19
N ALA A 659 -1.94 17.12 21.39
CA ALA A 659 -0.60 17.18 21.96
C ALA A 659 -0.59 16.82 23.45
N ALA A 660 0.54 16.31 23.93
CA ALA A 660 0.88 16.25 25.36
C ALA A 660 2.25 16.87 25.62
N VAL A 661 2.39 17.43 26.81
CA VAL A 661 3.52 18.26 27.20
C VAL A 661 4.26 17.63 28.37
N ARG A 662 5.59 17.61 28.31
CA ARG A 662 6.48 17.31 29.43
C ARG A 662 7.41 18.50 29.65
N THR A 663 7.21 19.23 30.74
CA THR A 663 7.89 20.52 30.95
C THR A 663 9.37 20.38 31.32
N ALA A 664 9.77 19.23 31.87
CA ALA A 664 11.16 18.89 32.16
C ALA A 664 11.33 17.36 32.25
N PRO A 665 12.57 16.82 32.15
CA PRO A 665 12.79 15.37 32.06
C PRO A 665 12.29 14.60 33.28
N ASP A 666 12.27 15.19 34.47
CA ASP A 666 11.83 14.59 35.72
C ASP A 666 10.33 14.82 36.02
N ARG A 667 9.60 15.44 35.11
CA ARG A 667 8.16 15.73 35.25
C ARG A 667 7.30 14.74 34.50
N ASP A 668 6.06 14.61 34.94
CA ASP A 668 5.04 13.81 34.27
C ASP A 668 4.51 14.52 33.01
N TRP A 669 3.88 13.73 32.13
CA TRP A 669 3.15 14.24 30.97
C TRP A 669 1.84 14.92 31.38
N SER A 670 1.47 15.99 30.68
CA SER A 670 0.14 16.59 30.79
C SER A 670 -0.94 15.66 30.25
N ALA A 671 -2.20 15.94 30.59
CA ALA A 671 -3.32 15.41 29.81
C ALA A 671 -3.26 15.93 28.36
N PRO A 672 -3.83 15.21 27.38
CA PRO A 672 -3.93 15.67 26.01
C PRO A 672 -4.65 17.02 25.88
N VAL A 673 -4.13 17.89 25.01
CA VAL A 673 -4.75 19.15 24.60
C VAL A 673 -5.00 19.14 23.09
N GLN A 674 -6.07 19.80 22.63
CA GLN A 674 -6.36 19.92 21.20
C GLN A 674 -5.43 20.96 20.56
N VAL A 675 -4.87 20.61 19.40
CA VAL A 675 -4.07 21.50 18.54
C VAL A 675 -4.92 22.08 17.43
N SER A 676 -5.66 21.23 16.70
CA SER A 676 -6.49 21.70 15.57
C SER A 676 -7.91 22.09 15.97
N ALA A 677 -8.53 21.36 16.91
CA ALA A 677 -9.86 21.63 17.47
C ALA A 677 -10.96 21.84 16.41
N VAL A 678 -11.02 20.96 15.40
CA VAL A 678 -11.97 21.01 14.28
C VAL A 678 -13.07 19.95 14.40
N THR A 679 -14.20 20.14 13.72
CA THR A 679 -15.32 19.17 13.75
C THR A 679 -15.83 18.75 12.37
N ASP A 680 -15.25 19.31 11.32
CA ASP A 680 -15.76 19.27 9.94
C ASP A 680 -14.70 18.80 8.94
N ARG A 681 -13.58 18.25 9.41
CA ARG A 681 -12.39 17.91 8.61
C ARG A 681 -11.68 16.68 9.16
N ALA A 682 -10.86 16.05 8.32
CA ALA A 682 -9.91 15.03 8.72
C ALA A 682 -8.51 15.63 8.73
N ASP A 683 -7.97 15.91 9.93
CA ASP A 683 -6.63 16.44 10.15
C ASP A 683 -5.66 15.30 10.51
N ARG A 684 -4.62 15.09 9.69
CA ARG A 684 -3.75 13.91 9.76
C ARG A 684 -2.27 14.25 9.69
N HIS A 685 -1.43 13.27 10.02
CA HIS A 685 0.02 13.31 9.85
C HIS A 685 0.69 14.57 10.41
N PRO A 686 0.50 14.87 11.71
CA PRO A 686 1.07 16.07 12.29
C PRO A 686 2.59 15.94 12.44
N ASP A 687 3.28 17.05 12.26
CA ASP A 687 4.66 17.22 12.65
C ASP A 687 4.84 18.47 13.49
N VAL A 688 5.81 18.47 14.41
CA VAL A 688 6.01 19.57 15.36
C VAL A 688 7.49 19.94 15.48
N ALA A 689 7.78 21.23 15.53
CA ALA A 689 9.12 21.76 15.72
C ALA A 689 9.12 23.03 16.58
N VAL A 690 10.31 23.48 16.97
CA VAL A 690 10.51 24.71 17.75
C VAL A 690 11.05 25.81 16.84
N ASP A 691 10.37 26.96 16.84
CA ASP A 691 10.78 28.14 16.08
C ASP A 691 11.94 28.90 16.75
N GLU A 692 12.39 29.99 16.13
CA GLU A 692 13.49 30.81 16.64
C GLU A 692 13.22 31.52 17.96
N THR A 693 11.95 31.66 18.35
CA THR A 693 11.53 32.29 19.60
C THR A 693 11.37 31.29 20.74
N GLY A 694 11.47 29.99 20.45
CA GLY A 694 11.20 28.91 21.39
C GLY A 694 9.73 28.49 21.44
N ALA A 695 8.89 29.00 20.55
CA ALA A 695 7.50 28.58 20.43
C ALA A 695 7.41 27.26 19.66
N PHE A 696 6.46 26.42 20.03
CA PHE A 696 6.17 25.19 19.30
C PHE A 696 5.26 25.51 18.11
N VAL A 697 5.54 24.93 16.96
CA VAL A 697 4.72 25.02 15.75
C VAL A 697 4.41 23.61 15.29
N ALA A 698 3.13 23.30 15.16
CA ALA A 698 2.63 22.07 14.60
C ALA A 698 2.12 22.34 13.17
N ILE A 699 2.38 21.42 12.24
CA ILE A 699 1.84 21.40 10.87
C ILE A 699 1.13 20.08 10.65
N TRP A 700 0.09 20.06 9.83
CA TRP A 700 -0.64 18.84 9.47
C TRP A 700 -1.32 18.99 8.10
N GLU A 701 -1.68 17.87 7.49
CA GLU A 701 -2.56 17.85 6.31
C GLU A 701 -4.03 17.80 6.76
N SER A 702 -4.92 18.42 5.98
CA SER A 702 -6.32 18.60 6.33
C SER A 702 -7.23 18.38 5.12
N GLY A 703 -8.13 17.40 5.21
CA GLY A 703 -9.13 17.05 4.20
C GLY A 703 -10.55 17.47 4.60
N ALA A 704 -11.45 17.63 3.64
CA ALA A 704 -12.88 17.73 3.97
C ALA A 704 -13.34 16.33 4.43
N LEU A 705 -14.48 16.24 5.13
CA LEU A 705 -15.16 14.96 5.35
C LEU A 705 -15.83 14.54 4.02
N GLN A 706 -14.99 14.25 3.05
CA GLN A 706 -15.29 13.72 1.73
C GLN A 706 -14.08 12.87 1.30
N SER A 707 -14.23 11.55 1.34
CA SER A 707 -13.14 10.57 1.12
C SER A 707 -12.58 10.50 -0.29
N SER A 708 -13.31 11.02 -1.29
CA SER A 708 -12.87 11.04 -2.69
C SER A 708 -13.19 12.34 -3.40
N GLY A 709 -12.36 12.75 -4.36
CA GLY A 709 -12.56 13.96 -5.16
C GLY A 709 -12.41 15.25 -4.34
N ALA A 710 -11.63 15.22 -3.26
CA ALA A 710 -11.41 16.36 -2.36
C ALA A 710 -9.91 16.58 -2.12
N ASN A 711 -9.46 17.82 -2.31
CA ASN A 711 -8.04 18.15 -2.18
C ASN A 711 -7.61 18.36 -0.73
N LEU A 712 -6.48 17.76 -0.36
CA LEU A 712 -5.80 18.00 0.92
C LEU A 712 -5.05 19.34 0.91
N GLN A 713 -5.10 20.05 2.04
CA GLN A 713 -4.38 21.30 2.26
C GLN A 713 -3.53 21.23 3.53
N LEU A 714 -2.51 22.07 3.64
CA LEU A 714 -1.68 22.16 4.83
C LEU A 714 -2.15 23.26 5.78
N ARG A 715 -2.25 22.92 7.06
CA ARG A 715 -2.54 23.85 8.15
C ARG A 715 -1.43 23.79 9.19
N ALA A 716 -1.23 24.89 9.89
CA ALA A 716 -0.32 24.96 11.01
C ALA A 716 -0.94 25.69 12.20
N SER A 717 -0.46 25.42 13.40
CA SER A 717 -0.79 26.20 14.61
C SER A 717 0.46 26.38 15.46
N ARG A 718 0.43 27.40 16.30
CA ARG A 718 1.56 27.81 17.14
C ARG A 718 1.13 27.87 18.60
N SER A 719 2.04 27.43 19.47
CA SER A 719 1.93 27.55 20.92
C SER A 719 3.09 28.36 21.49
N THR A 720 2.78 29.43 22.21
CA THR A 720 3.75 30.31 22.88
C THR A 720 3.84 30.08 24.39
N ASP A 721 3.08 29.13 24.93
CA ASP A 721 3.05 28.78 26.36
C ASP A 721 3.62 27.37 26.63
N GLY A 722 4.38 26.83 25.67
CA GLY A 722 5.05 25.54 25.82
C GLY A 722 4.18 24.34 25.45
N GLY A 723 3.24 24.50 24.52
CA GLY A 723 2.35 23.44 24.05
C GLY A 723 1.08 23.26 24.88
N ALA A 724 0.85 24.11 25.89
CA ALA A 724 -0.32 24.01 26.76
C ALA A 724 -1.60 24.55 26.10
N ALA A 725 -1.47 25.55 25.23
CA ALA A 725 -2.55 26.04 24.37
C ALA A 725 -2.01 26.38 22.97
N TRP A 726 -2.91 26.29 21.98
CA TRP A 726 -2.61 26.47 20.56
C TRP A 726 -3.47 27.59 19.96
N ALA A 727 -2.85 28.39 19.09
CA ALA A 727 -3.56 29.43 18.35
C ALA A 727 -4.52 28.83 17.31
N PRO A 728 -5.49 29.60 16.79
CA PRO A 728 -6.23 29.20 15.60
C PRO A 728 -5.30 28.88 14.43
N PHE A 729 -5.70 27.94 13.57
CA PHE A 729 -4.86 27.49 12.48
C PHE A 729 -4.56 28.60 11.45
N GLU A 730 -3.38 28.52 10.86
CA GLU A 730 -2.96 29.28 9.68
C GLU A 730 -2.83 28.34 8.47
N GLN A 731 -3.16 28.83 7.27
CA GLN A 731 -2.97 28.07 6.04
C GLN A 731 -1.51 28.12 5.59
N VAL A 732 -0.94 26.99 5.20
CA VAL A 732 0.44 26.90 4.70
C VAL A 732 0.43 26.75 3.19
N ALA A 733 0.88 27.80 2.50
CA ALA A 733 1.05 27.83 1.05
C ALA A 733 -0.13 27.21 0.25
N PRO A 734 -1.33 27.83 0.29
CA PRO A 734 -2.54 27.26 -0.26
C PRO A 734 -2.49 27.12 -1.79
N ALA A 735 -2.99 26.00 -2.31
CA ALA A 735 -3.40 25.89 -3.71
C ALA A 735 -4.62 24.95 -3.82
N PRO A 736 -5.84 25.51 -3.99
CA PRO A 736 -7.08 24.74 -3.97
C PRO A 736 -7.21 23.66 -5.05
N ALA A 737 -6.46 23.76 -6.14
CA ALA A 737 -6.49 22.82 -7.27
C ALA A 737 -5.48 21.66 -7.14
N ALA A 738 -4.89 21.48 -5.97
CA ALA A 738 -3.87 20.46 -5.75
C ALA A 738 -3.92 19.92 -4.32
N MET A 739 -3.23 18.82 -4.12
CA MET A 739 -3.17 18.07 -2.87
C MET A 739 -1.77 18.21 -2.28
N SER A 740 -1.68 18.40 -0.97
CA SER A 740 -0.43 18.43 -0.22
C SER A 740 -0.43 17.34 0.86
N GLN A 741 0.68 16.60 0.98
CA GLN A 741 0.80 15.47 1.92
C GLN A 741 2.15 15.45 2.66
N ARG A 742 2.17 14.83 3.85
CA ARG A 742 3.38 14.53 4.67
C ARG A 742 4.29 15.74 4.87
N ALA A 743 3.71 16.81 5.43
CA ALA A 743 4.51 17.97 5.78
C ALA A 743 5.40 17.67 7.00
N VAL A 744 6.67 18.06 6.91
CA VAL A 744 7.64 17.97 8.01
C VAL A 744 8.32 19.32 8.23
N LEU A 745 8.66 19.59 9.49
CA LEU A 745 9.22 20.83 9.99
C LEU A 745 10.63 20.62 10.53
N SER A 746 11.49 21.57 10.21
CA SER A 746 12.75 21.73 10.93
C SER A 746 13.17 23.18 10.87
N ARG A 747 13.93 23.59 11.87
CA ARG A 747 14.59 24.89 11.85
C ARG A 747 15.86 24.84 11.02
N ASP A 748 16.07 25.82 10.14
CA ASP A 748 17.36 26.00 9.46
C ASP A 748 18.43 26.46 10.48
N PRO A 749 19.72 26.12 10.30
CA PRO A 749 20.78 26.57 11.21
C PRO A 749 20.84 28.10 11.30
N HIS A 750 20.54 28.64 12.49
CA HIS A 750 20.40 30.09 12.73
C HIS A 750 19.36 30.80 11.83
N GLY A 751 18.48 30.04 11.18
CA GLY A 751 17.51 30.53 10.21
C GLY A 751 16.05 30.35 10.67
N PRO A 752 15.10 30.58 9.75
CA PRO A 752 13.68 30.43 10.02
C PRO A 752 13.28 28.97 10.21
N LEU A 753 12.07 28.77 10.73
CA LEU A 753 11.40 27.48 10.64
C LEU A 753 11.03 27.20 9.18
N ARG A 754 11.26 25.97 8.72
CA ARG A 754 11.00 25.52 7.35
C ARG A 754 10.08 24.30 7.35
N ALA A 755 9.14 24.31 6.41
CA ALA A 755 8.35 23.15 6.04
C ALA A 755 8.83 22.58 4.69
N VAL A 756 8.78 21.25 4.56
CA VAL A 756 8.79 20.55 3.26
C VAL A 756 7.65 19.53 3.21
N TRP A 757 7.08 19.32 2.04
CA TRP A 757 5.98 18.38 1.78
C TRP A 757 6.02 17.95 0.32
N TYR A 758 5.26 16.91 -0.06
CA TYR A 758 5.03 16.61 -1.47
C TYR A 758 3.62 16.99 -1.93
N ASP A 759 3.51 17.37 -3.20
CA ASP A 759 2.33 18.04 -3.73
C ASP A 759 2.08 17.74 -5.22
N SER A 760 0.82 17.81 -5.64
CA SER A 760 0.35 17.56 -7.00
C SER A 760 0.21 18.79 -7.92
N ARG A 761 0.70 19.97 -7.50
CA ARG A 761 0.74 21.24 -8.28
C ARG A 761 1.54 21.20 -9.59
N SER A 762 2.31 20.14 -9.82
CA SER A 762 3.19 20.04 -10.97
C SER A 762 2.40 19.93 -12.28
N ALA A 763 2.93 20.52 -13.34
CA ALA A 763 2.33 20.45 -14.68
C ALA A 763 2.41 19.03 -15.29
N ASP A 764 3.34 18.19 -14.82
CA ASP A 764 3.49 16.79 -15.26
C ASP A 764 2.71 15.79 -14.38
N TRP A 765 1.80 16.31 -13.55
CA TRP A 765 0.88 15.62 -12.63
C TRP A 765 1.53 14.82 -11.50
N ARG A 766 2.84 14.61 -11.54
CA ARG A 766 3.59 13.82 -10.54
C ARG A 766 3.73 14.58 -9.24
N TRP A 767 3.84 13.85 -8.14
CA TRP A 767 4.16 14.42 -6.85
C TRP A 767 5.57 15.02 -6.87
N LYS A 768 5.70 16.27 -6.41
CA LYS A 768 7.00 16.97 -6.27
C LYS A 768 7.15 17.50 -4.87
N VAL A 769 8.39 17.63 -4.40
CA VAL A 769 8.70 18.25 -3.11
C VAL A 769 8.66 19.77 -3.26
N TYR A 770 7.97 20.41 -2.32
CA TYR A 770 7.89 21.86 -2.15
C TYR A 770 8.41 22.26 -0.77
N THR A 771 8.76 23.54 -0.63
CA THR A 771 9.18 24.13 0.65
C THR A 771 8.55 25.51 0.86
N ALA A 772 8.36 25.87 2.13
CA ALA A 772 8.02 27.21 2.58
C ALA A 772 8.74 27.48 3.91
N THR A 773 9.06 28.75 4.17
CA THR A 773 9.64 29.19 5.44
C THR A 773 8.62 30.05 6.18
N ARG A 774 8.63 29.96 7.51
CA ARG A 774 7.79 30.77 8.38
C ARG A 774 8.60 31.90 8.98
N ASP A 775 8.17 33.12 8.74
CA ASP A 775 8.67 34.33 9.40
C ASP A 775 7.73 34.71 10.53
N THR A 776 8.27 35.08 11.70
CA THR A 776 7.46 35.37 12.89
C THR A 776 6.57 36.60 12.76
N ALA A 777 6.89 37.54 11.87
CA ALA A 777 6.11 38.76 11.67
C ALA A 777 5.13 38.64 10.48
N SER A 778 5.51 37.93 9.43
CA SER A 778 4.80 37.88 8.15
C SER A 778 4.15 36.53 7.81
N GLY A 779 4.35 35.50 8.63
CA GLY A 779 3.75 34.18 8.45
C GLY A 779 4.48 33.31 7.43
N TRP A 780 3.75 32.43 6.76
CA TRP A 780 4.30 31.49 5.78
C TRP A 780 4.60 32.15 4.43
N SER A 781 5.78 31.85 3.87
CA SER A 781 6.11 32.20 2.49
C SER A 781 5.22 31.43 1.49
N GLN A 782 5.24 31.87 0.24
CA GLN A 782 4.70 31.08 -0.87
C GLN A 782 5.47 29.75 -1.03
N ALA A 783 4.81 28.73 -1.59
CA ALA A 783 5.45 27.46 -1.91
C ALA A 783 6.52 27.64 -2.99
N LYS A 784 7.66 26.97 -2.81
CA LYS A 784 8.72 26.84 -3.81
C LYS A 784 8.94 25.37 -4.13
N GLN A 785 8.80 24.99 -5.41
CA GLN A 785 9.14 23.65 -5.88
C GLN A 785 10.66 23.46 -5.84
N VAL A 786 11.12 22.32 -5.31
CA VAL A 786 12.56 22.04 -5.15
C VAL A 786 13.04 20.78 -5.88
N THR A 787 12.13 19.95 -6.36
CA THR A 787 12.42 18.76 -7.19
C THR A 787 11.74 18.86 -8.55
N THR A 788 12.37 18.33 -9.59
CA THR A 788 11.84 18.32 -10.96
C THR A 788 11.64 16.91 -11.50
N ARG A 789 12.67 16.06 -11.42
CA ARG A 789 12.68 14.75 -12.09
C ARG A 789 12.00 13.67 -11.27
N GLY A 790 11.13 12.89 -11.92
CA GLY A 790 10.43 11.75 -11.33
C GLY A 790 9.28 12.13 -10.41
N ASN A 791 8.56 11.13 -9.92
CA ASN A 791 7.71 11.22 -8.74
C ASN A 791 8.62 11.37 -7.50
N CYS A 792 8.34 12.34 -6.64
CA CYS A 792 9.15 12.65 -5.46
C CYS A 792 8.24 12.79 -4.23
N THR A 793 8.40 11.89 -3.26
CA THR A 793 7.48 11.69 -2.13
C THR A 793 8.23 11.44 -0.83
N TRP A 794 7.51 11.37 0.29
CA TRP A 794 8.04 11.04 1.62
C TRP A 794 9.27 11.86 2.04
N PRO A 795 9.18 13.21 2.06
CA PRO A 795 10.29 14.02 2.47
C PRO A 795 10.52 13.95 3.98
N ALA A 796 11.78 14.00 4.39
CA ALA A 796 12.20 14.28 5.75
C ALA A 796 13.17 15.48 5.75
N LEU A 797 13.28 16.19 6.87
CA LEU A 797 14.03 17.44 6.96
C LEU A 797 14.73 17.59 8.30
N ASP A 798 16.02 17.90 8.26
CA ASP A 798 16.76 18.39 9.43
C ASP A 798 17.77 19.45 9.02
N GLN A 799 17.78 20.58 9.74
CA GLN A 799 18.75 21.67 9.56
C GLN A 799 18.92 22.12 8.09
N GLY A 800 17.82 22.24 7.35
CA GLY A 800 17.81 22.63 5.94
C GLY A 800 18.31 21.56 4.97
N THR A 801 18.61 20.35 5.45
CA THR A 801 18.90 19.18 4.60
C THR A 801 17.64 18.36 4.45
N ALA A 802 17.11 18.28 3.24
CA ALA A 802 15.95 17.45 2.92
C ALA A 802 16.39 16.12 2.29
N VAL A 803 15.72 15.04 2.65
CA VAL A 803 15.78 13.75 1.93
C VAL A 803 14.39 13.38 1.44
N PHE A 804 14.28 12.62 0.36
CA PHE A 804 13.00 12.19 -0.20
C PHE A 804 13.17 10.93 -1.06
N THR A 805 12.08 10.18 -1.23
CA THR A 805 11.99 9.01 -2.12
C THR A 805 11.69 9.46 -3.55
N SER A 806 12.33 8.87 -4.56
CA SER A 806 12.02 9.17 -5.95
C SER A 806 12.28 8.03 -6.93
N ASP A 807 11.38 7.90 -7.91
CA ASP A 807 11.45 6.97 -9.05
C ASP A 807 12.35 7.47 -10.20
N ARG A 808 13.01 8.62 -10.05
CA ARG A 808 13.70 9.34 -11.15
C ARG A 808 14.74 8.53 -11.93
N ALA A 809 15.22 7.43 -11.37
CA ALA A 809 16.17 6.51 -11.97
C ALA A 809 15.53 5.32 -12.68
N ALA A 810 14.21 5.17 -12.61
CA ALA A 810 13.45 4.20 -13.38
C ALA A 810 13.72 4.38 -14.89
N ARG A 811 13.83 3.25 -15.58
CA ARG A 811 14.14 3.14 -17.01
C ARG A 811 12.95 2.71 -17.85
N ARG A 812 11.84 2.31 -17.23
CA ARG A 812 10.60 1.90 -17.90
C ARG A 812 9.41 2.63 -17.30
N ALA A 813 8.34 2.77 -18.09
CA ALA A 813 7.08 3.36 -17.62
C ALA A 813 6.25 2.42 -16.72
N GLN A 814 6.51 1.11 -16.78
CA GLN A 814 5.81 0.06 -16.04
C GLN A 814 6.79 -1.04 -15.64
N ARG A 815 6.48 -1.78 -14.56
CA ARG A 815 7.29 -2.90 -14.03
C ARG A 815 8.74 -2.54 -13.69
N ASP A 816 9.03 -1.26 -13.42
CA ASP A 816 10.32 -0.84 -12.86
C ASP A 816 10.12 -0.39 -11.42
N ARG A 817 10.59 -1.21 -10.49
CA ARG A 817 10.45 -0.98 -9.05
C ARG A 817 11.40 0.07 -8.50
N THR A 818 12.25 0.68 -9.33
CA THR A 818 13.31 1.58 -8.88
C THR A 818 12.73 2.77 -8.11
N HIS A 819 12.92 2.77 -6.80
CA HIS A 819 12.79 3.92 -5.93
C HIS A 819 14.08 4.09 -5.13
N GLN A 820 14.57 5.31 -5.06
CA GLN A 820 15.82 5.62 -4.36
C GLN A 820 15.67 6.86 -3.51
N VAL A 821 16.52 7.00 -2.50
CA VAL A 821 16.54 8.16 -1.60
C VAL A 821 17.54 9.18 -2.11
N TYR A 822 17.09 10.43 -2.27
CA TYR A 822 17.90 11.56 -2.69
C TYR A 822 17.99 12.60 -1.58
N VAL A 823 19.12 13.32 -1.54
CA VAL A 823 19.38 14.42 -0.60
C VAL A 823 19.46 15.75 -1.35
N LEU A 824 18.94 16.81 -0.72
CA LEU A 824 18.93 18.18 -1.20
C LEU A 824 19.32 19.13 -0.06
N ASP A 825 20.11 20.15 -0.37
CA ASP A 825 20.40 21.26 0.55
C ASP A 825 19.50 22.45 0.20
N LEU A 826 18.73 22.96 1.17
CA LEU A 826 17.74 24.03 1.01
C LEU A 826 18.20 25.39 1.54
N ARG A 827 19.44 25.47 2.02
CA ARG A 827 20.03 26.68 2.60
C ARG A 827 20.56 27.65 1.55
#